data_AF-A0A1I0Q524-F1
#
_entry.id   AF-A0A1I0Q524-F1
#
_cell.length_a   1.000
_cell.length_b   1.000
_cell.length_c   1.000
_cell.angle_alpha   90.00
_cell.angle_beta   90.00
_cell.angle_gamma   90.00
#
_symmetry.space_group_name_H-M   'P 1'
#
loop_
_entity.id
_entity.type
_entity.pdbx_description
1 polymer ?
#
loop_
_entity_poly.entity_id
_entity_poly.type
_entity_poly.pdbx_seq_one_letter_code
_entity_poly.pdbx_strand_id
1 'polypeptide(L)'
;MRWIRRGISAAFVCLVFLADAFAQNLPDGLTLGDDRMRSLFIDMLAGQSNLNLQSFLQRQVICTDDRTFARFLNERGIRTLLITARSGPLALRAGRCDLLIEGAAVRWVRAALSSARPDPGPTPTDRDGPTIQPAADEFTASSGSVAIIADIKDPSGVANAVANGATSVQRNGDRYEFKIRLPNDYAPIPVTISAEDRIGNASARRVAVRRIPACGSPTGLDIAMAREIQFDLNALGLNVGSVDGLIGARSCAAIRRFDQTPFNNWPALLTALARARIGITAQVLSDPTQAEQLVAVAISDPRNTGAVEWIRMSADRRDPEPDRRVQRGETTYRVVLAPGEVQSVRIEALDGRARSLAQTDLTLRRLPDMALILASEQLRGGRIEASTDAVQVVMTLRDPWPGASVDWQIGNSDVGDRQRYAGAPIAIDLPMPSPNESSVAIFLAVDREGTIRARKSLTLFRLQEMRLQIRADDLEEDMIEATTPDTTVFVDLVNAWPDAELSIEMGDGMTEIWTYGGEPRAISVAMPPPGQSRPILIRARDRSGAEHDLRTIALRRLAAGPPAWLLPGAVGLLLLGSVIWPIKGFRFFKKMQEQKPSAPTIIPHVDAVPDTTPTMSVKPDQMPQIVLTVDRGGPTDITIIREQDGSDES
;
A
#
# COMPACT_ATOMS: atom_id res chain seq x y z
N MET A 1 -44.14 25.80 75.81
CA MET A 1 -43.71 26.13 74.43
C MET A 1 -44.71 25.53 73.43
N ARG A 2 -45.05 26.25 72.35
CA ARG A 2 -45.70 25.81 71.07
C ARG A 2 -46.97 24.92 71.17
N TRP A 3 -48.21 25.46 71.10
CA TRP A 3 -49.03 25.82 69.89
C TRP A 3 -49.36 24.61 68.97
N ILE A 4 -50.61 24.20 68.63
CA ILE A 4 -52.03 24.68 68.73
C ILE A 4 -52.59 25.58 67.59
N ARG A 5 -53.41 24.98 66.69
CA ARG A 5 -54.67 25.48 66.02
C ARG A 5 -55.17 24.39 65.04
N ARG A 6 -56.34 23.72 65.17
CA ARG A 6 -57.79 24.11 65.19
C ARG A 6 -58.39 24.48 63.83
N GLY A 7 -59.40 23.70 63.43
CA GLY A 7 -60.24 23.89 62.24
C GLY A 7 -61.51 23.01 62.25
N ILE A 8 -62.14 22.81 63.42
CA ILE A 8 -63.45 22.12 63.51
C ILE A 8 -64.53 23.12 63.11
N SER A 9 -65.20 22.87 61.99
CA SER A 9 -66.27 23.74 61.49
C SER A 9 -67.58 23.55 62.28
N ALA A 10 -68.25 24.66 62.60
CA ALA A 10 -69.44 24.71 63.45
C ALA A 10 -70.71 24.00 62.88
N ALA A 11 -70.63 23.40 61.70
CA ALA A 11 -71.73 22.66 61.09
C ALA A 11 -72.12 21.39 61.88
N PHE A 12 -71.15 20.70 62.51
CA PHE A 12 -71.41 19.41 63.15
C PHE A 12 -72.25 19.51 64.43
N VAL A 13 -72.17 20.63 65.15
CA VAL A 13 -72.94 20.86 66.39
C VAL A 13 -74.39 21.27 66.09
N CYS A 14 -74.64 21.87 64.93
CA CYS A 14 -76.00 22.26 64.51
C CYS A 14 -76.81 21.05 63.99
N LEU A 15 -76.13 20.08 63.36
CA LEU A 15 -76.74 18.85 62.82
C LEU A 15 -77.31 17.92 63.90
N VAL A 16 -76.64 17.79 65.05
CA VAL A 16 -77.10 16.92 66.16
C VAL A 16 -78.39 17.44 66.80
N PHE A 17 -78.58 18.76 66.90
CA PHE A 17 -79.80 19.34 67.47
C PHE A 17 -81.01 19.34 66.52
N LEU A 18 -80.81 19.30 65.21
CA LEU A 18 -81.91 19.24 64.23
C LEU A 18 -82.46 17.83 64.02
N ALA A 19 -81.63 16.78 64.16
CA ALA A 19 -82.07 15.39 64.07
C ALA A 19 -83.08 15.03 65.18
N ASP A 20 -82.83 15.50 66.41
CA ASP A 20 -83.67 15.20 67.59
C ASP A 20 -85.05 15.90 67.52
N ALA A 21 -85.11 17.07 66.88
CA ALA A 21 -86.36 17.80 66.63
C ALA A 21 -87.25 17.18 65.52
N PHE A 22 -86.64 16.49 64.54
CA PHE A 22 -87.38 15.78 63.49
C PHE A 22 -87.83 14.37 63.91
N ALA A 23 -87.08 13.71 64.79
CA ALA A 23 -87.42 12.38 65.30
C ALA A 23 -88.77 12.31 66.04
N GLN A 24 -89.25 13.45 66.56
CA GLN A 24 -90.52 13.57 67.29
C GLN A 24 -91.76 13.80 66.39
N ASN A 25 -91.58 14.00 65.07
CA ASN A 25 -92.66 14.28 64.12
C ASN A 25 -92.73 13.28 62.96
N LEU A 26 -92.33 12.02 63.20
CA LEU A 26 -92.61 10.93 62.25
C LEU A 26 -94.13 10.66 62.22
N PRO A 27 -94.75 10.46 61.03
CA PRO A 27 -96.17 10.10 60.96
C PRO A 27 -96.40 8.71 61.56
N ASP A 28 -97.41 8.59 62.42
CA ASP A 28 -97.79 7.32 63.05
C ASP A 28 -98.02 6.21 62.02
N GLY A 29 -97.38 5.05 62.24
CA GLY A 29 -97.53 3.86 61.41
C GLY A 29 -96.33 3.45 60.55
N LEU A 30 -95.17 4.12 60.65
CA LEU A 30 -93.94 3.69 59.96
C LEU A 30 -93.00 2.91 60.91
N THR A 31 -92.68 1.65 60.61
CA THR A 31 -91.76 0.82 61.42
C THR A 31 -90.64 0.24 60.54
N LEU A 32 -89.39 0.42 60.96
CA LEU A 32 -88.19 -0.03 60.25
C LEU A 32 -87.52 -1.20 60.98
N GLY A 33 -86.98 -2.17 60.24
CA GLY A 33 -86.33 -3.36 60.81
C GLY A 33 -84.89 -3.16 61.29
N ASP A 34 -84.23 -2.07 60.88
CA ASP A 34 -82.82 -1.76 61.17
C ASP A 34 -82.66 -0.25 61.47
N ASP A 35 -81.91 0.09 62.53
CA ASP A 35 -81.62 1.47 62.92
C ASP A 35 -80.76 2.22 61.88
N ARG A 36 -79.92 1.53 61.09
CA ARG A 36 -79.20 2.15 59.97
C ARG A 36 -80.11 2.52 58.81
N MET A 37 -81.16 1.73 58.59
CA MET A 37 -82.20 2.05 57.61
C MET A 37 -83.03 3.24 58.07
N ARG A 38 -83.18 3.45 59.38
CA ARG A 38 -83.91 4.57 59.96
C ARG A 38 -83.23 5.92 59.70
N SER A 39 -81.91 6.04 59.87
CA SER A 39 -81.20 7.28 59.52
C SER A 39 -81.25 7.55 58.01
N LEU A 40 -80.95 6.54 57.18
CA LEU A 40 -81.02 6.65 55.72
C LEU A 40 -82.41 7.05 55.19
N PHE A 41 -83.48 6.52 55.79
CA PHE A 41 -84.83 6.91 55.44
C PHE A 41 -85.11 8.36 55.85
N ILE A 42 -84.73 8.77 57.07
CA ILE A 42 -84.91 10.14 57.56
C ILE A 42 -84.13 11.16 56.71
N ASP A 43 -82.88 10.88 56.34
CA ASP A 43 -82.05 11.77 55.51
C ASP A 43 -82.62 11.96 54.09
N MET A 44 -83.31 10.93 53.58
CA MET A 44 -84.03 10.95 52.30
C MET A 44 -85.39 11.66 52.40
N LEU A 45 -86.10 11.52 53.53
CA LEU A 45 -87.32 12.30 53.84
C LEU A 45 -87.01 13.79 54.01
N ALA A 46 -85.85 14.13 54.58
CA ALA A 46 -85.38 15.50 54.77
C ALA A 46 -84.82 16.14 53.48
N GLY A 47 -84.80 15.42 52.35
CA GLY A 47 -84.30 15.91 51.07
C GLY A 47 -82.78 16.13 51.02
N GLN A 48 -82.02 15.56 51.97
CA GLN A 48 -80.57 15.77 52.05
C GLN A 48 -79.73 14.73 51.28
N SER A 49 -80.37 13.74 50.66
CA SER A 49 -79.70 12.75 49.80
C SER A 49 -80.24 12.75 48.37
N ASN A 50 -79.34 12.63 47.39
CA ASN A 50 -79.68 12.48 45.96
C ASN A 50 -80.29 11.09 45.63
N LEU A 51 -80.81 10.37 46.63
CA LEU A 51 -81.41 9.04 46.45
C LEU A 51 -82.88 9.20 46.05
N ASN A 52 -83.21 8.79 44.83
CA ASN A 52 -84.59 8.68 44.39
C ASN A 52 -85.34 7.70 45.32
N LEU A 53 -86.38 8.20 46.00
CA LEU A 53 -87.21 7.44 46.94
C LEU A 53 -87.76 6.15 46.32
N GLN A 54 -88.13 6.17 45.04
CA GLN A 54 -88.58 4.97 44.32
C GLN A 54 -87.46 3.93 44.22
N SER A 55 -86.24 4.33 43.87
CA SER A 55 -85.07 3.44 43.77
C SER A 55 -84.55 2.94 45.12
N PHE A 56 -84.87 3.63 46.22
CA PHE A 56 -84.69 3.07 47.57
C PHE A 56 -85.74 1.98 47.82
N LEU A 57 -87.02 2.30 47.67
CA LEU A 57 -88.13 1.40 47.98
C LEU A 57 -88.13 0.13 47.11
N GLN A 58 -87.73 0.22 45.84
CA GLN A 58 -87.59 -0.95 44.94
C GLN A 58 -86.57 -1.99 45.43
N ARG A 59 -85.57 -1.58 46.22
CA ARG A 59 -84.59 -2.52 46.81
C ARG A 59 -85.15 -3.25 48.03
N GLN A 60 -86.15 -2.68 48.70
CA GLN A 60 -86.78 -3.25 49.89
C GLN A 60 -87.95 -4.18 49.55
N VAL A 61 -88.32 -5.02 50.51
CA VAL A 61 -89.61 -5.71 50.57
C VAL A 61 -90.48 -4.97 51.59
N ILE A 62 -91.54 -4.32 51.11
CA ILE A 62 -92.43 -3.52 51.95
C ILE A 62 -93.59 -4.37 52.42
N CYS A 63 -93.96 -4.22 53.69
CA CYS A 63 -95.20 -4.74 54.25
C CYS A 63 -96.20 -3.61 54.49
N THR A 64 -97.48 -3.89 54.24
CA THR A 64 -98.59 -2.97 54.51
C THR A 64 -99.91 -3.73 54.66
N ASP A 65 -100.87 -3.14 55.37
CA ASP A 65 -102.25 -3.65 55.49
C ASP A 65 -103.22 -3.02 54.48
N ASP A 66 -102.87 -1.89 53.86
CA ASP A 66 -103.67 -1.24 52.81
C ASP A 66 -103.50 -1.94 51.45
N ARG A 67 -104.54 -2.68 51.04
CA ARG A 67 -104.63 -3.34 49.71
C ARG A 67 -104.47 -2.39 48.52
N THR A 68 -104.95 -1.16 48.60
CA THR A 68 -104.80 -0.16 47.53
C THR A 68 -103.40 0.40 47.49
N PHE A 69 -102.71 0.52 48.64
CA PHE A 69 -101.32 0.94 48.69
C PHE A 69 -100.37 -0.16 48.21
N ALA A 70 -100.60 -1.41 48.60
CA ALA A 70 -99.84 -2.56 48.09
C ALA A 70 -99.91 -2.64 46.56
N ARG A 71 -101.09 -2.39 45.97
CA ARG A 71 -101.24 -2.33 44.51
C ARG A 71 -100.46 -1.17 43.89
N PHE A 72 -100.61 0.04 44.43
CA PHE A 72 -99.91 1.25 43.96
C PHE A 72 -98.37 1.13 43.99
N LEU A 73 -97.83 0.41 44.98
CA LEU A 73 -96.39 0.11 45.09
C LEU A 73 -95.97 -0.98 44.08
N ASN A 74 -96.72 -2.07 43.97
CA ASN A 74 -96.44 -3.14 43.00
C ASN A 74 -96.48 -2.62 41.55
N GLU A 75 -97.41 -1.71 41.21
CA GLU A 75 -97.48 -1.01 39.91
C GLU A 75 -96.22 -0.17 39.59
N ARG A 76 -95.41 0.19 40.60
CA ARG A 76 -94.12 0.91 40.46
C ARG A 76 -92.90 -0.03 40.56
N GLY A 77 -93.12 -1.34 40.53
CA GLY A 77 -92.07 -2.36 40.64
C GLY A 77 -91.51 -2.53 42.05
N ILE A 78 -92.19 -2.02 43.08
CA ILE A 78 -91.78 -2.14 44.48
C ILE A 78 -92.38 -3.41 45.08
N ARG A 79 -91.53 -4.30 45.61
CA ARG A 79 -91.95 -5.61 46.14
C ARG A 79 -92.79 -5.42 47.41
N THR A 80 -94.08 -5.72 47.35
CA THR A 80 -95.00 -5.48 48.48
C THR A 80 -95.72 -6.74 48.94
N LEU A 81 -95.67 -7.01 50.24
CA LEU A 81 -96.41 -8.06 50.94
C LEU A 81 -97.61 -7.46 51.68
N LEU A 82 -98.81 -7.96 51.36
CA LEU A 82 -100.02 -7.62 52.11
C LEU A 82 -100.10 -8.49 53.37
N ILE A 83 -100.14 -7.86 54.54
CA ILE A 83 -100.26 -8.53 55.84
C ILE A 83 -101.32 -7.83 56.71
N THR A 84 -101.73 -8.43 57.83
CA THR A 84 -102.64 -7.73 58.76
C THR A 84 -101.82 -6.91 59.76
N ALA A 85 -102.33 -5.75 60.19
CA ALA A 85 -101.63 -4.87 61.15
C ALA A 85 -101.10 -5.59 62.40
N ARG A 86 -101.84 -6.57 62.92
CA ARG A 86 -101.40 -7.40 64.08
C ARG A 86 -100.19 -8.29 63.78
N SER A 87 -99.92 -8.59 62.52
CA SER A 87 -98.79 -9.40 62.05
C SER A 87 -97.58 -8.58 61.58
N GLY A 88 -97.75 -7.25 61.40
CA GLY A 88 -96.69 -6.32 60.98
C GLY A 88 -95.37 -6.48 61.73
N PRO A 89 -95.35 -6.26 63.06
CA PRO A 89 -94.13 -6.34 63.85
C PRO A 89 -93.48 -7.73 63.86
N LEU A 90 -94.27 -8.80 63.69
CA LEU A 90 -93.77 -10.17 63.61
C LEU A 90 -93.12 -10.47 62.25
N ALA A 91 -93.71 -9.99 61.16
CA ALA A 91 -93.14 -10.14 59.81
C ALA A 91 -91.81 -9.40 59.66
N LEU A 92 -91.72 -8.19 60.25
CA LEU A 92 -90.52 -7.37 60.28
C LEU A 92 -89.39 -8.06 61.08
N ARG A 93 -89.64 -8.52 62.31
CA ARG A 93 -88.65 -9.24 63.13
C ARG A 93 -88.21 -10.57 62.52
N ALA A 94 -89.08 -11.22 61.76
CA ALA A 94 -88.77 -12.46 61.05
C ALA A 94 -88.02 -12.25 59.72
N GLY A 95 -87.65 -11.00 59.37
CA GLY A 95 -86.95 -10.68 58.12
C GLY A 95 -87.78 -10.98 56.86
N ARG A 96 -89.12 -11.04 56.97
CA ARG A 96 -89.99 -11.30 55.82
C ARG A 96 -90.27 -10.04 55.00
N CYS A 97 -90.04 -8.87 55.59
CA CYS A 97 -90.05 -7.56 54.95
C CYS A 97 -89.13 -6.61 55.71
N ASP A 98 -88.52 -5.67 55.00
CA ASP A 98 -87.50 -4.75 55.51
C ASP A 98 -88.12 -3.47 56.11
N LEU A 99 -89.33 -3.12 55.66
CA LEU A 99 -90.06 -1.92 56.02
C LEU A 99 -91.56 -2.19 56.19
N LEU A 100 -92.16 -1.69 57.26
CA LEU A 100 -93.61 -1.72 57.50
C LEU A 100 -94.19 -0.31 57.35
N ILE A 101 -95.18 -0.15 56.46
CA ILE A 101 -95.89 1.11 56.22
C ILE A 101 -97.39 0.90 56.42
N GLU A 102 -97.92 1.45 57.50
CA GLU A 102 -99.34 1.36 57.88
C GLU A 102 -99.88 2.76 58.21
N GLY A 103 -101.20 2.87 58.40
CA GLY A 103 -101.83 4.09 58.93
C GLY A 103 -101.55 5.38 58.13
N ALA A 104 -101.10 6.43 58.82
CA ALA A 104 -100.92 7.76 58.22
C ALA A 104 -99.75 7.81 57.22
N ALA A 105 -98.73 6.96 57.42
CA ALA A 105 -97.55 6.89 56.55
C ALA A 105 -97.89 6.48 55.11
N VAL A 106 -98.92 5.66 54.91
CA VAL A 106 -99.43 5.25 53.58
C VAL A 106 -99.77 6.46 52.70
N ARG A 107 -100.48 7.44 53.24
CA ARG A 107 -100.85 8.67 52.52
C ARG A 107 -99.61 9.47 52.12
N TRP A 108 -98.63 9.58 53.02
CA TRP A 108 -97.41 10.35 52.78
C TRP A 108 -96.57 9.72 51.68
N VAL A 109 -96.30 8.41 51.75
CA VAL A 109 -95.47 7.71 50.75
C VAL A 109 -96.18 7.67 49.40
N ARG A 110 -97.51 7.50 49.37
CA ARG A 110 -98.30 7.60 48.13
C ARG A 110 -98.19 8.99 47.50
N ALA A 111 -98.23 10.07 48.30
CA ALA A 111 -98.06 11.43 47.79
C ALA A 111 -96.66 11.65 47.20
N ALA A 112 -95.61 11.30 47.94
CA ALA A 112 -94.21 11.45 47.50
C ALA A 112 -93.92 10.69 46.18
N LEU A 113 -94.41 9.46 46.05
CA LEU A 113 -94.31 8.64 44.83
C LEU A 113 -95.28 9.04 43.69
N SER A 114 -96.16 10.00 43.93
CA SER A 114 -97.04 10.60 42.92
C SER A 114 -96.54 11.97 42.43
N SER A 115 -95.79 12.70 43.27
CA SER A 115 -95.10 13.94 42.90
C SER A 115 -93.78 13.71 42.16
N ALA A 116 -93.19 12.52 42.27
CA ALA A 116 -92.05 12.13 41.44
C ALA A 116 -92.49 12.08 39.96
N ARG A 117 -91.93 12.98 39.13
CA ARG A 117 -92.06 12.87 37.67
C ARG A 117 -91.54 11.49 37.24
N PRO A 118 -92.18 10.80 36.28
CA PRO A 118 -91.59 9.61 35.70
C PRO A 118 -90.25 9.99 35.09
N ASP A 119 -89.19 9.48 35.70
CA ASP A 119 -87.81 9.57 35.20
C ASP A 119 -87.83 8.99 33.76
N PRO A 120 -87.32 9.69 32.73
CA PRO A 120 -87.14 9.06 31.43
C PRO A 120 -86.32 7.79 31.65
N GLY A 121 -86.90 6.64 31.28
CA GLY A 121 -86.33 5.33 31.58
C GLY A 121 -84.87 5.25 31.12
N PRO A 122 -84.02 4.47 31.81
CA PRO A 122 -82.58 4.51 31.64
C PRO A 122 -82.23 4.43 30.15
N THR A 123 -81.71 5.53 29.61
CA THR A 123 -81.00 5.50 28.34
C THR A 123 -79.99 4.36 28.45
N PRO A 124 -79.89 3.47 27.44
CA PRO A 124 -79.01 2.32 27.51
C PRO A 124 -77.63 2.81 27.93
N THR A 125 -77.21 2.41 29.14
CA THR A 125 -75.93 2.85 29.67
C THR A 125 -74.90 2.15 28.83
N ASP A 126 -74.29 2.91 27.92
CA ASP A 126 -73.18 2.41 27.14
C ASP A 126 -72.09 1.99 28.13
N ARG A 127 -71.70 0.72 28.06
CA ARG A 127 -70.70 0.09 28.93
C ARG A 127 -69.57 -0.52 28.12
N ASP A 128 -69.73 -0.56 26.81
CA ASP A 128 -68.71 -1.02 25.89
C ASP A 128 -67.84 0.19 25.53
N GLY A 129 -66.53 -0.02 25.41
CA GLY A 129 -65.63 1.04 24.93
C GLY A 129 -65.69 1.19 23.41
N PRO A 130 -65.13 2.29 22.85
CA PRO A 130 -65.18 2.55 21.42
C PRO A 130 -64.69 1.36 20.57
N THR A 131 -65.40 1.01 19.51
CA THR A 131 -64.93 0.00 18.57
C THR A 131 -63.80 0.57 17.71
N ILE A 132 -62.56 0.10 17.92
CA ILE A 132 -61.37 0.49 17.14
C ILE A 132 -61.13 -0.54 16.02
N GLN A 133 -61.28 -0.12 14.77
CA GLN A 133 -61.03 -0.93 13.58
C GLN A 133 -59.91 -0.33 12.71
N PRO A 134 -58.64 -0.79 12.86
CA PRO A 134 -57.54 -0.39 12.02
C PRO A 134 -57.72 -0.84 10.56
N ALA A 135 -57.21 -0.06 9.61
CA ALA A 135 -57.20 -0.42 8.20
C ALA A 135 -56.29 -1.62 7.85
N ALA A 136 -55.34 -1.95 8.73
CA ALA A 136 -54.45 -3.11 8.65
C ALA A 136 -53.94 -3.49 10.06
N ASP A 137 -53.55 -4.75 10.26
CA ASP A 137 -52.86 -5.17 11.48
C ASP A 137 -51.36 -4.82 11.48
N GLU A 138 -50.77 -4.56 10.31
CA GLU A 138 -49.41 -4.04 10.14
C GLU A 138 -49.38 -2.87 9.15
N PHE A 139 -48.75 -1.76 9.55
CA PHE A 139 -48.50 -0.59 8.71
C PHE A 139 -47.02 -0.49 8.36
N THR A 140 -46.69 -0.43 7.07
CA THR A 140 -45.31 -0.35 6.59
C THR A 140 -45.04 0.93 5.82
N ALA A 141 -43.81 1.46 5.93
CA ALA A 141 -43.33 2.54 5.07
C ALA A 141 -41.80 2.49 4.93
N SER A 142 -41.28 2.99 3.81
CA SER A 142 -39.84 3.22 3.63
C SER A 142 -39.37 4.59 4.15
N SER A 143 -40.30 5.54 4.30
CA SER A 143 -40.08 6.90 4.82
C SER A 143 -39.83 6.93 6.34
N GLY A 144 -39.43 8.08 6.87
CA GLY A 144 -39.17 8.27 8.31
C GLY A 144 -40.38 8.11 9.24
N SER A 145 -41.60 8.02 8.69
CA SER A 145 -42.86 7.92 9.43
C SER A 145 -43.92 7.16 8.64
N VAL A 146 -44.83 6.51 9.34
CA VAL A 146 -46.02 5.86 8.77
C VAL A 146 -47.29 6.47 9.38
N ALA A 147 -48.39 6.46 8.62
CA ALA A 147 -49.71 6.85 9.09
C ALA A 147 -50.53 5.59 9.40
N ILE A 148 -50.94 5.42 10.65
CA ILE A 148 -51.91 4.40 11.06
C ILE A 148 -53.29 4.99 10.86
N ILE A 149 -54.12 4.33 10.06
CA ILE A 149 -55.51 4.71 9.81
C ILE A 149 -56.40 3.74 10.57
N ALA A 150 -57.31 4.25 11.39
CA ALA A 150 -58.32 3.46 12.07
C ALA A 150 -59.67 4.19 12.07
N ASP A 151 -60.75 3.45 11.83
CA ASP A 151 -62.09 3.93 12.11
C ASP A 151 -62.41 3.61 13.57
N ILE A 152 -62.83 4.61 14.35
CA ILE A 152 -63.14 4.50 15.77
C ILE A 152 -64.56 5.00 15.99
N LYS A 153 -65.46 4.09 16.38
CA LYS A 153 -66.90 4.34 16.47
C LYS A 153 -67.44 4.00 17.84
N ASP A 154 -68.35 4.85 18.32
CA ASP A 154 -68.96 4.73 19.63
C ASP A 154 -70.36 5.39 19.63
N PRO A 155 -71.41 4.76 20.19
CA PRO A 155 -72.75 5.35 20.26
C PRO A 155 -72.83 6.64 21.11
N SER A 156 -72.08 6.73 22.21
CA SER A 156 -71.96 7.97 23.00
C SER A 156 -71.03 9.00 22.34
N GLY A 157 -70.12 8.50 21.50
CA GLY A 157 -69.20 9.24 20.67
C GLY A 157 -67.79 9.30 21.28
N VAL A 158 -66.78 9.20 20.43
CA VAL A 158 -65.37 9.19 20.87
C VAL A 158 -64.94 10.57 21.38
N ALA A 159 -64.56 10.63 22.66
CA ALA A 159 -64.03 11.83 23.31
C ALA A 159 -62.53 11.99 23.05
N ASN A 160 -61.76 10.92 23.20
CA ASN A 160 -60.31 10.92 23.03
C ASN A 160 -59.84 9.68 22.27
N ALA A 161 -58.78 9.82 21.47
CA ALA A 161 -58.08 8.70 20.86
C ALA A 161 -56.59 9.02 20.71
N VAL A 162 -55.75 8.09 21.16
CA VAL A 162 -54.29 8.22 21.16
C VAL A 162 -53.65 6.93 20.68
N ALA A 163 -52.44 7.01 20.14
CA ALA A 163 -51.60 5.85 19.88
C ALA A 163 -50.21 6.10 20.47
N ASN A 164 -49.62 5.10 21.14
CA ASN A 164 -48.30 5.26 21.74
C ASN A 164 -47.23 5.55 20.67
N GLY A 165 -46.44 6.63 20.87
CA GLY A 165 -45.45 7.07 19.88
C GLY A 165 -46.02 7.86 18.70
N ALA A 166 -47.32 8.19 18.67
CA ALA A 166 -47.87 9.12 17.70
C ALA A 166 -47.32 10.54 17.91
N THR A 167 -46.82 11.12 16.83
CA THR A 167 -46.31 12.50 16.76
C THR A 167 -47.40 13.52 16.45
N SER A 168 -48.50 13.08 15.83
CA SER A 168 -49.71 13.86 15.61
C SER A 168 -50.89 12.92 15.42
N VAL A 169 -52.09 13.38 15.78
CA VAL A 169 -53.36 12.70 15.51
C VAL A 169 -54.25 13.65 14.71
N GLN A 170 -54.81 13.18 13.60
CA GLN A 170 -55.82 13.90 12.83
C GLN A 170 -57.13 13.13 12.88
N ARG A 171 -58.27 13.84 12.97
CA ARG A 171 -59.62 13.27 13.03
C ARG A 171 -60.46 13.83 11.89
N ASN A 172 -61.13 12.94 11.14
CA ASN A 172 -62.13 13.30 10.14
C ASN A 172 -63.37 12.43 10.35
N GLY A 173 -64.35 12.94 11.11
CA GLY A 173 -65.50 12.15 11.58
C GLY A 173 -65.06 11.03 12.54
N ASP A 174 -65.36 9.79 12.15
CA ASP A 174 -64.97 8.56 12.86
C ASP A 174 -63.58 8.05 12.47
N ARG A 175 -62.96 8.63 11.42
CA ARG A 175 -61.66 8.20 10.90
C ARG A 175 -60.54 8.96 11.61
N TYR A 176 -59.60 8.21 12.18
CA TYR A 176 -58.42 8.74 12.85
C TYR A 176 -57.16 8.36 12.08
N GLU A 177 -56.25 9.32 11.97
CA GLU A 177 -54.91 9.13 11.42
C GLU A 177 -53.85 9.44 12.49
N PHE A 178 -53.09 8.43 12.90
CA PHE A 178 -51.99 8.54 13.87
C PHE A 178 -50.66 8.49 13.12
N LYS A 179 -49.93 9.61 13.09
CA LYS A 179 -48.62 9.69 12.41
C LYS A 179 -47.51 9.26 13.37
N ILE A 180 -46.91 8.10 13.11
CA ILE A 180 -45.88 7.50 13.96
C ILE A 180 -44.53 7.60 13.28
N ARG A 181 -43.50 8.04 14.02
CA ARG A 181 -42.11 8.01 13.56
C ARG A 181 -41.61 6.57 13.60
N LEU A 182 -41.18 6.04 12.45
CA LEU A 182 -40.62 4.70 12.38
C LEU A 182 -39.20 4.68 12.99
N PRO A 183 -38.78 3.56 13.60
CA PRO A 183 -37.42 3.40 14.11
C PRO A 183 -36.41 3.46 12.97
N ASN A 184 -35.12 3.53 13.32
CA ASN A 184 -34.04 3.43 12.34
C ASN A 184 -33.65 1.97 12.01
N ASP A 185 -34.35 0.99 12.59
CA ASP A 185 -34.25 -0.43 12.28
C ASP A 185 -35.40 -0.91 11.37
N TYR A 186 -35.36 -2.20 11.02
CA TYR A 186 -36.37 -2.92 10.24
C TYR A 186 -37.27 -3.82 11.11
N ALA A 187 -37.22 -3.68 12.44
CA ALA A 187 -38.02 -4.49 13.34
C ALA A 187 -39.48 -3.98 13.39
N PRO A 188 -40.46 -4.87 13.54
CA PRO A 188 -41.84 -4.46 13.80
C PRO A 188 -41.97 -3.95 15.24
N ILE A 189 -42.46 -2.72 15.41
CA ILE A 189 -42.79 -2.14 16.71
C ILE A 189 -44.29 -2.29 16.97
N PRO A 190 -44.70 -2.84 18.14
CA PRO A 190 -46.10 -2.90 18.52
C PRO A 190 -46.61 -1.51 18.96
N VAL A 191 -47.69 -1.07 18.34
CA VAL A 191 -48.41 0.17 18.65
C VAL A 191 -49.78 -0.21 19.21
N THR A 192 -50.12 0.34 20.37
CA THR A 192 -51.45 0.27 20.96
C THR A 192 -52.16 1.60 20.67
N ILE A 193 -53.25 1.50 19.90
CA ILE A 193 -54.25 2.56 19.76
C ILE A 193 -55.21 2.40 20.94
N SER A 194 -55.45 3.47 21.69
CA SER A 194 -56.42 3.51 22.79
C SER A 194 -57.43 4.62 22.53
N ALA A 195 -58.71 4.34 22.80
CA ALA A 195 -59.80 5.30 22.66
C ALA A 195 -60.68 5.31 23.90
N GLU A 196 -61.27 6.46 24.19
CA GLU A 196 -62.17 6.71 25.31
C GLU A 196 -63.41 7.43 24.78
N ASP A 197 -64.59 6.97 25.20
CA ASP A 197 -65.89 7.54 24.85
C ASP A 197 -66.21 8.79 25.71
N ARG A 198 -67.42 9.35 25.59
CA ARG A 198 -67.83 10.51 26.40
C ARG A 198 -68.32 10.17 27.82
N ILE A 199 -68.42 8.89 28.16
CA ILE A 199 -69.00 8.38 29.42
C ILE A 199 -67.90 7.79 30.33
N GLY A 200 -66.71 7.53 29.78
CA GLY A 200 -65.52 7.02 30.47
C GLY A 200 -65.21 5.55 30.15
N ASN A 201 -65.88 4.93 29.18
CA ASN A 201 -65.54 3.60 28.71
C ASN A 201 -64.33 3.68 27.76
N ALA A 202 -63.36 2.78 27.94
CA ALA A 202 -62.12 2.77 27.20
C ALA A 202 -61.86 1.44 26.49
N SER A 203 -61.25 1.50 25.32
CA SER A 203 -60.84 0.34 24.53
C SER A 203 -59.42 0.49 24.00
N ALA A 204 -58.81 -0.63 23.60
CA ALA A 204 -57.48 -0.62 23.02
C ALA A 204 -57.31 -1.71 21.94
N ARG A 205 -56.60 -1.37 20.85
CA ARG A 205 -56.23 -2.29 19.77
C ARG A 205 -54.73 -2.20 19.50
N ARG A 206 -54.08 -3.36 19.41
CA ARG A 206 -52.68 -3.45 18.98
C ARG A 206 -52.58 -3.63 17.46
N VAL A 207 -51.62 -2.95 16.87
CA VAL A 207 -51.15 -3.10 15.48
C VAL A 207 -49.62 -3.08 15.48
N ALA A 208 -48.98 -3.47 14.39
CA ALA A 208 -47.53 -3.33 14.19
C ALA A 208 -47.22 -2.16 13.25
N VAL A 209 -46.09 -1.49 13.47
CA VAL A 209 -45.48 -0.58 12.49
C VAL A 209 -44.06 -1.07 12.17
N ARG A 210 -43.69 -1.09 10.89
CA ARG A 210 -42.35 -1.55 10.46
C ARG A 210 -41.80 -0.69 9.33
N ARG A 211 -40.51 -0.37 9.40
CA ARG A 211 -39.78 0.17 8.26
C ARG A 211 -39.55 -0.92 7.24
N ILE A 212 -39.75 -0.62 5.96
CA ILE A 212 -39.35 -1.50 4.85
C ILE A 212 -38.23 -0.85 4.04
N PRO A 213 -37.30 -1.65 3.45
CA PRO A 213 -36.33 -1.11 2.51
C PRO A 213 -37.04 -0.57 1.25
N ALA A 214 -36.40 0.34 0.51
CA ALA A 214 -36.97 0.87 -0.73
C ALA A 214 -36.98 -0.15 -1.89
N CYS A 215 -36.43 -1.34 -1.68
CA CYS A 215 -36.43 -2.49 -2.59
C CYS A 215 -36.25 -3.78 -1.79
N GLY A 216 -36.82 -4.88 -2.29
CA GLY A 216 -36.77 -6.18 -1.61
C GLY A 216 -37.69 -6.29 -0.40
N SER A 217 -37.71 -7.47 0.22
CA SER A 217 -38.43 -7.71 1.49
C SER A 217 -37.56 -7.25 2.68
N PRO A 218 -38.11 -6.75 3.80
CA PRO A 218 -37.34 -6.56 5.03
C PRO A 218 -36.89 -7.88 5.70
N THR A 219 -37.37 -9.05 5.26
CA THR A 219 -37.09 -10.34 5.91
C THR A 219 -35.58 -10.62 5.98
N GLY A 220 -35.08 -10.82 7.20
CA GLY A 220 -33.66 -11.10 7.47
C GLY A 220 -32.74 -9.87 7.40
N LEU A 221 -33.25 -8.68 7.09
CA LEU A 221 -32.46 -7.44 7.06
C LEU A 221 -32.44 -6.77 8.44
N ASP A 222 -31.25 -6.46 8.95
CA ASP A 222 -31.05 -5.57 10.09
C ASP A 222 -30.18 -4.35 9.70
N ILE A 223 -29.98 -3.43 10.65
CA ILE A 223 -29.15 -2.22 10.44
C ILE A 223 -27.68 -2.59 10.13
N ALA A 224 -27.13 -3.60 10.80
CA ALA A 224 -25.72 -3.94 10.68
C ALA A 224 -25.44 -4.48 9.27
N MET A 225 -26.22 -5.45 8.80
CA MET A 225 -26.12 -5.96 7.44
C MET A 225 -26.45 -4.88 6.40
N ALA A 226 -27.41 -3.99 6.66
CA ALA A 226 -27.70 -2.87 5.75
C ALA A 226 -26.49 -1.92 5.61
N ARG A 227 -25.80 -1.60 6.71
CA ARG A 227 -24.55 -0.79 6.69
C ARG A 227 -23.43 -1.52 5.96
N GLU A 228 -23.29 -2.81 6.19
CA GLU A 228 -22.30 -3.65 5.53
C GLU A 228 -22.49 -3.70 4.01
N ILE A 229 -23.73 -3.92 3.55
CA ILE A 229 -24.11 -3.85 2.13
C ILE A 229 -23.80 -2.46 1.55
N GLN A 230 -24.18 -1.39 2.26
CA GLN A 230 -23.89 -0.01 1.85
C GLN A 230 -22.38 0.28 1.75
N PHE A 231 -21.59 -0.21 2.71
CA PHE A 231 -20.14 -0.07 2.75
C PHE A 231 -19.47 -0.80 1.59
N ASP A 232 -19.85 -2.05 1.34
CA ASP A 232 -19.26 -2.83 0.25
C ASP A 232 -19.66 -2.32 -1.13
N LEU A 233 -20.91 -1.89 -1.32
CA LEU A 233 -21.35 -1.21 -2.55
C LEU A 233 -20.60 0.11 -2.80
N ASN A 234 -20.30 0.89 -1.76
CA ASN A 234 -19.47 2.09 -1.87
C ASN A 234 -18.01 1.75 -2.20
N ALA A 235 -17.45 0.71 -1.60
CA ALA A 235 -16.09 0.23 -1.90
C ALA A 235 -15.94 -0.28 -3.35
N LEU A 236 -17.02 -0.83 -3.93
CA LEU A 236 -17.14 -1.19 -5.35
C LEU A 236 -17.45 0.02 -6.26
N GLY A 237 -17.49 1.25 -5.73
CA GLY A 237 -17.72 2.48 -6.50
C GLY A 237 -19.18 2.74 -6.91
N LEU A 238 -20.15 1.93 -6.44
CA LEU A 238 -21.55 2.00 -6.90
C LEU A 238 -22.39 3.13 -6.26
N ASN A 239 -21.81 3.87 -5.31
CA ASN A 239 -22.33 5.11 -4.71
C ASN A 239 -23.76 5.01 -4.15
N VAL A 240 -23.88 4.44 -2.96
CA VAL A 240 -25.16 4.38 -2.21
C VAL A 240 -25.49 5.68 -1.47
N GLY A 241 -24.52 6.58 -1.31
CA GLY A 241 -24.58 7.70 -0.36
C GLY A 241 -23.92 7.34 0.98
N SER A 242 -24.41 7.91 2.07
CA SER A 242 -23.91 7.65 3.43
C SER A 242 -24.20 6.21 3.88
N VAL A 243 -23.30 5.64 4.68
CA VAL A 243 -23.48 4.33 5.32
C VAL A 243 -24.26 4.52 6.63
N ASP A 244 -25.59 4.63 6.54
CA ASP A 244 -26.49 4.88 7.66
C ASP A 244 -27.18 3.61 8.20
N GLY A 245 -27.34 2.59 7.35
CA GLY A 245 -28.11 1.37 7.59
C GLY A 245 -29.53 1.41 7.02
N LEU A 246 -29.86 2.42 6.22
CA LEU A 246 -31.16 2.60 5.59
C LEU A 246 -31.06 2.37 4.08
N ILE A 247 -31.52 1.20 3.63
CA ILE A 247 -31.61 0.84 2.20
C ILE A 247 -32.69 1.71 1.51
N GLY A 248 -32.27 2.91 1.10
CA GLY A 248 -33.05 3.88 0.34
C GLY A 248 -32.89 3.73 -1.18
N ALA A 249 -33.49 4.65 -1.94
CA ALA A 249 -33.53 4.58 -3.41
C ALA A 249 -32.13 4.51 -4.07
N ARG A 250 -31.11 5.17 -3.49
CA ARG A 250 -29.72 5.11 -3.97
C ARG A 250 -29.09 3.74 -3.73
N SER A 251 -29.23 3.18 -2.53
CA SER A 251 -28.83 1.80 -2.24
C SER A 251 -29.48 0.82 -3.21
N CYS A 252 -30.78 0.96 -3.47
CA CYS A 252 -31.51 0.15 -4.44
C CYS A 252 -31.11 0.35 -5.91
N ALA A 253 -30.58 1.52 -6.28
CA ALA A 253 -29.99 1.74 -7.59
C ALA A 253 -28.61 1.07 -7.71
N ALA A 254 -27.78 1.12 -6.65
CA ALA A 254 -26.49 0.45 -6.59
C ALA A 254 -26.64 -1.09 -6.60
N ILE A 255 -27.57 -1.64 -5.81
CA ILE A 255 -27.86 -3.09 -5.79
C ILE A 255 -28.23 -3.58 -7.20
N ARG A 256 -29.10 -2.87 -7.92
CA ARG A 256 -29.49 -3.20 -9.31
C ARG A 256 -28.37 -3.06 -10.34
N ARG A 257 -27.31 -2.29 -10.04
CA ARG A 257 -26.10 -2.20 -10.87
C ARG A 257 -25.11 -3.32 -10.58
N PHE A 258 -25.07 -3.79 -9.32
CA PHE A 258 -24.28 -4.93 -8.89
C PHE A 258 -24.86 -6.25 -9.40
N ASP A 259 -26.16 -6.46 -9.20
CA ASP A 259 -26.92 -7.64 -9.56
C ASP A 259 -28.18 -7.19 -10.32
N GLN A 260 -28.33 -7.62 -11.58
CA GLN A 260 -29.36 -7.11 -12.50
C GLN A 260 -30.78 -7.64 -12.19
N THR A 261 -30.94 -8.39 -11.10
CA THR A 261 -32.16 -9.13 -10.75
C THR A 261 -32.90 -8.52 -9.53
N PRO A 262 -34.24 -8.48 -9.50
CA PRO A 262 -34.97 -8.04 -8.30
C PRO A 262 -34.73 -9.00 -7.13
N PHE A 263 -34.23 -8.45 -6.02
CA PHE A 263 -33.56 -9.23 -4.99
C PHE A 263 -34.35 -9.36 -3.67
N ASN A 264 -34.27 -10.52 -3.02
CA ASN A 264 -35.05 -10.84 -1.81
C ASN A 264 -34.30 -11.64 -0.71
N ASN A 265 -32.98 -11.85 -0.80
CA ASN A 265 -32.21 -12.73 0.09
C ASN A 265 -30.94 -12.07 0.64
N TRP A 266 -31.06 -11.07 1.52
CA TRP A 266 -29.94 -10.21 1.95
C TRP A 266 -28.62 -10.91 2.33
N PRO A 267 -28.61 -12.05 3.07
CA PRO A 267 -27.38 -12.78 3.34
C PRO A 267 -26.63 -13.25 2.08
N ALA A 268 -27.35 -13.64 1.02
CA ALA A 268 -26.74 -14.03 -0.25
C ALA A 268 -26.13 -12.83 -1.00
N LEU A 269 -26.74 -11.63 -0.92
CA LEU A 269 -26.15 -10.40 -1.48
C LEU A 269 -24.89 -10.00 -0.71
N LEU A 270 -24.92 -10.04 0.63
CA LEU A 270 -23.74 -9.78 1.44
C LEU A 270 -22.59 -10.75 1.09
N THR A 271 -22.90 -12.04 0.90
CA THR A 271 -21.94 -13.06 0.44
C THR A 271 -21.38 -12.76 -0.96
N ALA A 272 -22.22 -12.31 -1.88
CA ALA A 272 -21.80 -11.94 -3.24
C ALA A 272 -20.93 -10.68 -3.26
N LEU A 273 -21.30 -9.64 -2.50
CA LEU A 273 -20.52 -8.40 -2.34
C LEU A 273 -19.16 -8.68 -1.70
N ALA A 274 -19.12 -9.50 -0.64
CA ALA A 274 -17.88 -9.90 0.01
C ALA A 274 -16.91 -10.59 -0.96
N ARG A 275 -17.42 -11.46 -1.85
CA ARG A 275 -16.62 -12.08 -2.91
C ARG A 275 -16.18 -11.09 -3.99
N ALA A 276 -17.06 -10.20 -4.43
CA ALA A 276 -16.72 -9.17 -5.43
C ALA A 276 -15.68 -8.15 -4.92
N ARG A 277 -15.48 -8.08 -3.60
CA ARG A 277 -14.43 -7.29 -2.95
C ARG A 277 -13.08 -7.99 -2.81
N ILE A 278 -12.98 -9.26 -3.22
CA ILE A 278 -11.70 -9.96 -3.25
C ILE A 278 -10.82 -9.30 -4.32
N GLY A 279 -9.65 -8.84 -3.92
CA GLY A 279 -8.64 -8.28 -4.80
C GLY A 279 -7.43 -9.21 -4.92
N ILE A 280 -6.70 -9.09 -6.02
CA ILE A 280 -5.39 -9.73 -6.21
C ILE A 280 -4.39 -8.69 -6.69
N THR A 281 -3.21 -8.68 -6.09
CA THR A 281 -2.08 -7.85 -6.48
C THR A 281 -0.87 -8.73 -6.75
N ALA A 282 -0.02 -8.32 -7.70
CA ALA A 282 1.19 -9.02 -8.04
C ALA A 282 2.33 -8.02 -8.25
N GLN A 283 3.52 -8.37 -7.76
CA GLN A 283 4.72 -7.55 -7.84
C GLN A 283 5.94 -8.41 -8.16
N VAL A 284 6.83 -7.91 -9.01
CA VAL A 284 8.12 -8.53 -9.30
C VAL A 284 9.10 -8.15 -8.18
N LEU A 285 9.73 -9.15 -7.56
CA LEU A 285 10.72 -8.97 -6.50
C LEU A 285 12.17 -9.12 -6.98
N SER A 286 12.39 -9.79 -8.12
CA SER A 286 13.73 -9.97 -8.69
C SER A 286 14.23 -8.72 -9.43
N ASP A 287 15.56 -8.59 -9.51
CA ASP A 287 16.23 -7.75 -10.50
C ASP A 287 15.87 -8.26 -11.92
N PRO A 288 15.43 -7.39 -12.86
CA PRO A 288 15.05 -7.77 -14.24
C PRO A 288 16.21 -8.34 -15.08
N THR A 289 17.42 -8.43 -14.54
CA THR A 289 18.59 -9.02 -15.20
C THR A 289 18.73 -10.51 -14.89
N GLN A 290 18.12 -10.98 -13.79
CA GLN A 290 18.17 -12.37 -13.37
C GLN A 290 17.35 -13.26 -14.31
N ALA A 291 17.87 -14.46 -14.60
CA ALA A 291 17.13 -15.51 -15.28
C ALA A 291 15.84 -15.86 -14.53
N GLU A 292 15.88 -15.84 -13.19
CA GLU A 292 14.75 -16.16 -12.32
C GLU A 292 14.03 -14.88 -11.86
N GLN A 293 12.81 -14.69 -12.35
CA GLN A 293 11.90 -13.64 -11.91
C GLN A 293 10.96 -14.19 -10.82
N LEU A 294 11.11 -13.67 -9.60
CA LEU A 294 10.23 -13.95 -8.47
C LEU A 294 9.04 -13.00 -8.50
N VAL A 295 7.83 -13.54 -8.54
CA VAL A 295 6.58 -12.78 -8.55
C VAL A 295 5.84 -13.07 -7.25
N ALA A 296 5.82 -12.09 -6.34
CA ALA A 296 5.00 -12.17 -5.14
C ALA A 296 3.56 -11.76 -5.48
N VAL A 297 2.61 -12.58 -5.03
CA VAL A 297 1.18 -12.42 -5.25
C VAL A 297 0.50 -12.34 -3.89
N ALA A 298 -0.28 -11.28 -3.67
CA ALA A 298 -1.03 -11.06 -2.45
C ALA A 298 -2.53 -10.94 -2.76
N ILE A 299 -3.35 -11.63 -1.98
CA ILE A 299 -4.82 -11.59 -2.03
C ILE A 299 -5.32 -10.66 -0.95
N SER A 300 -6.21 -9.75 -1.32
CA SER A 300 -6.99 -8.96 -0.38
C SER A 300 -8.39 -9.57 -0.26
N ASP A 301 -8.65 -10.29 0.84
CA ASP A 301 -10.01 -10.69 1.24
C ASP A 301 -10.41 -9.88 2.48
N PRO A 302 -10.96 -8.66 2.33
CA PRO A 302 -11.25 -7.77 3.44
C PRO A 302 -12.38 -8.27 4.36
N ARG A 303 -13.07 -9.34 3.98
CA ARG A 303 -14.14 -9.99 4.76
C ARG A 303 -13.71 -11.33 5.34
N ASN A 304 -12.48 -11.78 5.07
CA ASN A 304 -11.97 -13.11 5.42
C ASN A 304 -12.96 -14.23 5.05
N THR A 305 -13.52 -14.15 3.84
CA THR A 305 -14.52 -15.12 3.35
C THR A 305 -13.98 -16.53 3.22
N GLY A 306 -12.66 -16.68 3.06
CA GLY A 306 -12.02 -17.96 2.73
C GLY A 306 -12.44 -18.50 1.36
N ALA A 307 -12.98 -17.65 0.48
CA ALA A 307 -13.51 -18.08 -0.81
C ALA A 307 -12.41 -18.38 -1.85
N VAL A 308 -11.22 -17.79 -1.71
CA VAL A 308 -10.06 -18.12 -2.55
C VAL A 308 -9.39 -19.37 -1.99
N GLU A 309 -9.38 -20.44 -2.78
CA GLU A 309 -8.68 -21.68 -2.42
C GLU A 309 -7.37 -21.84 -3.22
N TRP A 310 -7.35 -21.38 -4.47
CA TRP A 310 -6.23 -21.57 -5.39
C TRP A 310 -5.83 -20.24 -6.04
N ILE A 311 -4.53 -20.09 -6.32
CA ILE A 311 -4.03 -19.11 -7.29
C ILE A 311 -3.55 -19.86 -8.52
N ARG A 312 -3.94 -19.39 -9.70
CA ARG A 312 -3.44 -19.83 -11.00
C ARG A 312 -2.54 -18.76 -11.59
N MET A 313 -1.42 -19.17 -12.17
CA MET A 313 -0.62 -18.30 -13.04
C MET A 313 -0.51 -18.95 -14.42
N SER A 314 -1.04 -18.25 -15.42
CA SER A 314 -1.00 -18.64 -16.83
C SER A 314 -0.11 -17.67 -17.61
N ALA A 315 0.54 -18.13 -18.66
CA ALA A 315 1.46 -17.31 -19.46
C ALA A 315 1.32 -17.63 -20.94
N ASP A 316 1.38 -16.62 -21.80
CA ASP A 316 0.99 -16.73 -23.23
C ASP A 316 1.82 -17.72 -24.08
N ARG A 317 2.97 -18.19 -23.57
CA ARG A 317 3.96 -18.98 -24.33
C ARG A 317 4.50 -20.23 -23.63
N ARG A 318 3.99 -20.58 -22.45
CA ARG A 318 4.42 -21.78 -21.71
C ARG A 318 3.24 -22.45 -21.05
N ASP A 319 3.39 -23.74 -20.76
CA ASP A 319 2.45 -24.47 -19.93
C ASP A 319 2.24 -23.71 -18.60
N PRO A 320 0.99 -23.60 -18.11
CA PRO A 320 0.70 -22.88 -16.88
C PRO A 320 1.43 -23.51 -15.70
N GLU A 321 1.94 -22.67 -14.79
CA GLU A 321 2.46 -23.16 -13.51
C GLU A 321 1.32 -23.87 -12.74
N PRO A 322 1.60 -24.95 -12.01
CA PRO A 322 0.57 -25.69 -11.29
C PRO A 322 -0.16 -24.78 -10.28
N ASP A 323 -1.50 -24.88 -10.26
CA ASP A 323 -2.35 -24.12 -9.34
C ASP A 323 -1.87 -24.31 -7.88
N ARG A 324 -1.64 -23.19 -7.17
CA ARG A 324 -1.11 -23.22 -5.80
C ARG A 324 -2.20 -22.94 -4.79
N ARG A 325 -2.31 -23.79 -3.77
CA ARG A 325 -3.29 -23.63 -2.69
C ARG A 325 -2.89 -22.48 -1.75
N VAL A 326 -3.83 -21.60 -1.45
CA VAL A 326 -3.58 -20.42 -0.60
C VAL A 326 -3.66 -20.82 0.87
N GLN A 327 -2.61 -20.57 1.65
CA GLN A 327 -2.60 -20.80 3.11
C GLN A 327 -2.54 -19.52 3.95
N ARG A 328 -2.02 -18.40 3.41
CA ARG A 328 -1.79 -17.15 4.17
C ARG A 328 -2.10 -15.87 3.39
N GLY A 329 -2.89 -15.95 2.32
CA GLY A 329 -3.17 -14.80 1.44
C GLY A 329 -2.01 -14.38 0.53
N GLU A 330 -0.79 -14.84 0.80
CA GLU A 330 0.41 -14.55 0.00
C GLU A 330 1.03 -15.83 -0.60
N THR A 331 1.62 -15.73 -1.79
CA THR A 331 2.48 -16.76 -2.39
C THR A 331 3.50 -16.15 -3.35
N THR A 332 4.54 -16.90 -3.70
CA THR A 332 5.59 -16.45 -4.63
C THR A 332 5.76 -17.44 -5.77
N TYR A 333 5.55 -16.98 -7.01
CA TYR A 333 5.82 -17.74 -8.23
C TYR A 333 7.25 -17.50 -8.71
N ARG A 334 7.76 -18.50 -9.44
CA ARG A 334 9.09 -18.50 -10.06
C ARG A 334 8.89 -18.57 -11.58
N VAL A 335 9.40 -17.58 -12.31
CA VAL A 335 9.35 -17.57 -13.78
C VAL A 335 10.76 -17.43 -14.33
N VAL A 336 11.21 -18.41 -15.11
CA VAL A 336 12.56 -18.39 -15.70
C VAL A 336 12.50 -17.80 -17.10
N LEU A 337 13.15 -16.67 -17.35
CA LEU A 337 13.17 -15.98 -18.64
C LEU A 337 14.52 -16.12 -19.36
N ALA A 338 14.49 -16.24 -20.68
CA ALA A 338 15.66 -16.11 -21.55
C ALA A 338 16.13 -14.64 -21.65
N PRO A 339 17.40 -14.37 -21.99
CA PRO A 339 17.90 -13.00 -22.12
C PRO A 339 17.08 -12.20 -23.14
N GLY A 340 16.58 -11.03 -22.74
CA GLY A 340 15.72 -10.20 -23.59
C GLY A 340 14.26 -10.67 -23.74
N GLU A 341 13.87 -11.80 -23.13
CA GLU A 341 12.49 -12.31 -23.20
C GLU A 341 11.51 -11.39 -22.46
N VAL A 342 10.37 -11.12 -23.10
CA VAL A 342 9.20 -10.46 -22.50
C VAL A 342 8.06 -11.46 -22.49
N GLN A 343 7.44 -11.66 -21.31
CA GLN A 343 6.38 -12.61 -21.08
C GLN A 343 5.24 -11.95 -20.30
N SER A 344 4.05 -11.91 -20.89
CA SER A 344 2.83 -11.58 -20.16
C SER A 344 2.38 -12.79 -19.34
N VAL A 345 2.01 -12.55 -18.09
CA VAL A 345 1.41 -13.54 -17.19
C VAL A 345 0.08 -13.03 -16.66
N ARG A 346 -0.94 -13.87 -16.67
CA ARG A 346 -2.23 -13.64 -16.01
C ARG A 346 -2.31 -14.45 -14.74
N ILE A 347 -2.65 -13.77 -13.65
CA ILE A 347 -2.72 -14.35 -12.31
C ILE A 347 -4.16 -14.24 -11.82
N GLU A 348 -4.76 -15.37 -11.46
CA GLU A 348 -6.16 -15.47 -11.04
C GLU A 348 -6.29 -16.03 -9.62
N ALA A 349 -7.13 -15.41 -8.80
CA ALA A 349 -7.62 -15.97 -7.54
C ALA A 349 -8.89 -16.78 -7.82
N LEU A 350 -8.87 -18.08 -7.50
CA LEU A 350 -9.94 -19.02 -7.84
C LEU A 350 -10.66 -19.57 -6.62
N ASP A 351 -11.97 -19.80 -6.75
CA ASP A 351 -12.74 -20.56 -5.76
C ASP A 351 -12.51 -22.08 -5.87
N GLY A 352 -13.02 -22.85 -4.91
CA GLY A 352 -12.97 -24.33 -4.92
C GLY A 352 -13.77 -25.01 -6.04
N ARG A 353 -14.30 -24.25 -7.01
CA ARG A 353 -14.88 -24.73 -8.27
C ARG A 353 -14.09 -24.21 -9.49
N ALA A 354 -12.86 -23.73 -9.26
CA ALA A 354 -11.97 -23.12 -10.25
C ALA A 354 -12.55 -21.90 -10.98
N ARG A 355 -13.48 -21.16 -10.36
CA ARG A 355 -14.03 -19.91 -10.93
C ARG A 355 -13.20 -18.72 -10.48
N SER A 356 -12.86 -17.85 -11.44
CA SER A 356 -12.13 -16.61 -11.19
C SER A 356 -12.94 -15.66 -10.32
N LEU A 357 -12.37 -15.26 -9.18
CA LEU A 357 -12.91 -14.28 -8.24
C LEU A 357 -12.27 -12.91 -8.44
N ALA A 358 -10.97 -12.89 -8.75
CA ALA A 358 -10.19 -11.71 -9.08
C ALA A 358 -9.04 -12.10 -10.02
N GLN A 359 -8.63 -11.19 -10.90
CA GLN A 359 -7.51 -11.41 -11.82
C GLN A 359 -6.63 -10.15 -11.94
N THR A 360 -5.36 -10.34 -12.25
CA THR A 360 -4.43 -9.27 -12.62
C THR A 360 -3.48 -9.77 -13.71
N ASP A 361 -3.11 -8.87 -14.63
CA ASP A 361 -2.18 -9.13 -15.72
C ASP A 361 -0.86 -8.39 -15.43
N LEU A 362 0.27 -9.09 -15.59
CA LEU A 362 1.62 -8.58 -15.30
C LEU A 362 2.55 -8.86 -16.48
N THR A 363 3.35 -7.88 -16.89
CA THR A 363 4.39 -8.08 -17.91
C THR A 363 5.75 -8.29 -17.23
N LEU A 364 6.29 -9.49 -17.36
CA LEU A 364 7.65 -9.83 -16.94
C LEU A 364 8.60 -9.57 -18.09
N ARG A 365 9.79 -9.06 -17.79
CA ARG A 365 10.84 -8.82 -18.77
C ARG A 365 12.19 -9.15 -18.16
N ARG A 366 12.95 -10.00 -18.86
CA ARG A 366 14.39 -10.11 -18.62
C ARG A 366 15.13 -9.18 -19.56
N LEU A 367 16.09 -8.42 -19.05
CA LEU A 367 16.99 -7.62 -19.86
C LEU A 367 17.94 -8.52 -20.66
N PRO A 368 18.37 -8.12 -21.87
CA PRO A 368 19.38 -8.86 -22.61
C PRO A 368 20.70 -8.89 -21.84
N ASP A 369 21.43 -10.00 -21.98
CA ASP A 369 22.76 -10.17 -21.39
C ASP A 369 23.73 -9.22 -22.11
N MET A 370 24.20 -8.19 -21.40
CA MET A 370 25.13 -7.20 -21.95
C MET A 370 26.43 -7.89 -22.38
N ALA A 371 26.88 -7.65 -23.62
CA ALA A 371 28.10 -8.29 -24.13
C ALA A 371 29.17 -7.25 -24.47
N LEU A 372 30.33 -7.38 -23.82
CA LEU A 372 31.52 -6.59 -24.11
C LEU A 372 32.32 -7.24 -25.25
N ILE A 373 32.51 -6.48 -26.33
CA ILE A 373 33.31 -6.84 -27.51
C ILE A 373 34.54 -5.95 -27.51
N LEU A 374 35.72 -6.57 -27.67
CA LEU A 374 37.01 -5.89 -27.80
C LEU A 374 37.51 -6.04 -29.24
N ALA A 375 38.06 -4.98 -29.80
CA ALA A 375 38.68 -4.95 -31.13
C ALA A 375 39.98 -4.14 -31.09
N SER A 376 40.99 -4.59 -31.84
CA SER A 376 42.22 -3.86 -32.14
C SER A 376 42.83 -4.50 -33.40
N GLU A 377 43.58 -3.75 -34.19
CA GLU A 377 44.24 -4.28 -35.40
C GLU A 377 45.25 -5.38 -35.07
N GLN A 378 45.84 -5.32 -33.88
CA GLN A 378 46.83 -6.27 -33.37
C GLN A 378 46.21 -7.44 -32.58
N LEU A 379 44.89 -7.46 -32.37
CA LEU A 379 44.22 -8.46 -31.54
C LEU A 379 44.14 -9.82 -32.23
N ARG A 380 44.88 -10.81 -31.71
CA ARG A 380 44.85 -12.20 -32.19
C ARG A 380 44.65 -13.17 -31.03
N GLY A 381 43.57 -13.95 -31.06
CA GLY A 381 43.31 -15.00 -30.07
C GLY A 381 43.17 -14.56 -28.62
N GLY A 382 42.88 -13.27 -28.35
CA GLY A 382 42.86 -12.72 -26.98
C GLY A 382 44.23 -12.21 -26.49
N ARG A 383 45.21 -12.06 -27.39
CA ARG A 383 46.51 -11.43 -27.15
C ARG A 383 46.71 -10.24 -28.10
N ILE A 384 47.41 -9.21 -27.64
CA ILE A 384 48.02 -8.18 -28.48
C ILE A 384 49.54 -8.28 -28.32
N GLU A 385 50.24 -8.27 -29.45
CA GLU A 385 51.69 -8.23 -29.54
C GLU A 385 52.07 -6.97 -30.34
N ALA A 386 52.85 -6.07 -29.75
CA ALA A 386 53.28 -4.81 -30.37
C ALA A 386 54.60 -4.33 -29.77
N SER A 387 55.39 -3.57 -30.52
CA SER A 387 56.66 -2.99 -30.05
C SER A 387 56.52 -1.61 -29.40
N THR A 388 55.42 -0.92 -29.69
CA THR A 388 55.09 0.43 -29.22
C THR A 388 54.85 0.48 -27.71
N ASP A 389 55.00 1.67 -27.12
CA ASP A 389 54.71 1.91 -25.70
C ASP A 389 53.22 1.80 -25.34
N ALA A 390 52.33 1.92 -26.32
CA ALA A 390 50.89 1.78 -26.15
C ALA A 390 50.22 1.15 -27.39
N VAL A 391 49.03 0.59 -27.19
CA VAL A 391 48.16 0.01 -28.23
C VAL A 391 46.72 0.48 -28.05
N GLN A 392 46.06 0.84 -29.15
CA GLN A 392 44.66 1.24 -29.09
C GLN A 392 43.74 0.02 -29.07
N VAL A 393 42.82 -0.01 -28.11
CA VAL A 393 41.75 -1.01 -28.01
C VAL A 393 40.40 -0.31 -28.07
N VAL A 394 39.57 -0.77 -28.99
CA VAL A 394 38.20 -0.29 -29.20
C VAL A 394 37.22 -1.26 -28.52
N MET A 395 36.39 -0.70 -27.66
CA MET A 395 35.43 -1.42 -26.83
C MET A 395 34.01 -1.10 -27.29
N THR A 396 33.21 -2.12 -27.57
CA THR A 396 31.81 -1.98 -27.97
C THR A 396 30.93 -2.79 -27.03
N LEU A 397 29.89 -2.16 -26.47
CA LEU A 397 28.85 -2.85 -25.73
C LEU A 397 27.70 -3.19 -26.68
N ARG A 398 27.38 -4.48 -26.80
CA ARG A 398 26.15 -4.97 -27.43
C ARG A 398 25.06 -5.10 -26.37
N ASP A 399 23.86 -4.65 -26.73
CA ASP A 399 22.69 -4.51 -25.87
C ASP A 399 22.97 -3.72 -24.56
N PRO A 400 23.62 -2.54 -24.64
CA PRO A 400 23.98 -1.74 -23.49
C PRO A 400 22.75 -1.21 -22.76
N TRP A 401 22.80 -1.18 -21.43
CA TRP A 401 21.72 -0.61 -20.63
C TRP A 401 21.87 0.92 -20.50
N PRO A 402 20.79 1.66 -20.22
CA PRO A 402 20.85 3.11 -20.09
C PRO A 402 21.82 3.58 -18.99
N GLY A 403 22.95 4.16 -19.41
CA GLY A 403 23.99 4.60 -18.48
C GLY A 403 25.06 3.56 -18.14
N ALA A 404 25.12 2.44 -18.87
CA ALA A 404 26.24 1.50 -18.78
C ALA A 404 27.59 2.20 -19.01
N SER A 405 28.63 1.66 -18.38
CA SER A 405 30.01 2.15 -18.51
C SER A 405 30.99 0.98 -18.61
N VAL A 406 32.21 1.29 -19.05
CA VAL A 406 33.31 0.32 -19.13
C VAL A 406 34.45 0.81 -18.24
N ASP A 407 34.86 -0.08 -17.34
CA ASP A 407 36.05 0.08 -16.49
C ASP A 407 37.13 -0.89 -17.00
N TRP A 408 38.41 -0.58 -16.77
CA TRP A 408 39.51 -1.50 -17.07
C TRP A 408 40.65 -1.41 -16.06
N GLN A 409 41.46 -2.46 -15.99
CA GLN A 409 42.62 -2.58 -15.09
C GLN A 409 43.75 -3.33 -15.80
N ILE A 410 45.01 -2.99 -15.56
CA ILE A 410 46.17 -3.65 -16.21
C ILE A 410 47.09 -4.24 -15.15
N GLY A 411 47.16 -5.57 -15.08
CA GLY A 411 47.87 -6.28 -14.02
C GLY A 411 47.32 -5.89 -12.64
N ASN A 412 48.21 -5.44 -11.75
CA ASN A 412 47.86 -4.98 -10.40
C ASN A 412 47.75 -3.44 -10.30
N SER A 413 47.66 -2.72 -11.43
CA SER A 413 47.47 -1.26 -11.40
C SER A 413 46.13 -0.88 -10.77
N ASP A 414 45.96 0.40 -10.43
CA ASP A 414 44.64 0.97 -10.21
C ASP A 414 43.74 0.78 -11.45
N VAL A 415 42.42 0.82 -11.20
CA VAL A 415 41.39 0.77 -12.24
C VAL A 415 41.41 2.11 -12.99
N GLY A 416 41.47 2.07 -14.32
CA GLY A 416 41.43 3.24 -15.18
C GLY A 416 40.08 3.96 -15.15
N ASP A 417 40.07 5.23 -15.56
CA ASP A 417 38.90 6.11 -15.48
C ASP A 417 37.66 5.52 -16.16
N ARG A 418 36.62 5.21 -15.37
CA ARG A 418 35.31 4.71 -15.81
C ARG A 418 34.76 5.52 -17.00
N GLN A 419 34.68 4.91 -18.18
CA GLN A 419 34.15 5.55 -19.39
C GLN A 419 32.69 5.20 -19.63
N ARG A 420 31.82 6.21 -19.74
CA ARG A 420 30.38 6.03 -19.96
C ARG A 420 30.09 5.68 -21.41
N TYR A 421 29.36 4.59 -21.66
CA TYR A 421 29.00 4.16 -23.00
C TYR A 421 27.83 4.99 -23.53
N ALA A 422 28.09 5.85 -24.52
CA ALA A 422 27.10 6.76 -25.12
C ALA A 422 26.47 6.23 -26.42
N GLY A 423 26.63 4.93 -26.73
CA GLY A 423 26.16 4.31 -27.98
C GLY A 423 27.23 4.24 -29.09
N ALA A 424 28.34 4.97 -28.93
CA ALA A 424 29.52 4.87 -29.78
C ALA A 424 30.60 3.96 -29.15
N PRO A 425 31.46 3.30 -29.95
CA PRO A 425 32.61 2.56 -29.42
C PRO A 425 33.55 3.46 -28.62
N ILE A 426 34.09 2.93 -27.53
CA ILE A 426 35.07 3.62 -26.68
C ILE A 426 36.46 3.16 -27.10
N ALA A 427 37.29 4.06 -27.61
CA ALA A 427 38.71 3.79 -27.86
C ALA A 427 39.54 4.23 -26.65
N ILE A 428 40.46 3.38 -26.21
CA ILE A 428 41.45 3.69 -25.17
C ILE A 428 42.83 3.20 -25.62
N ASP A 429 43.85 3.97 -25.25
CA ASP A 429 45.24 3.58 -25.48
C ASP A 429 45.76 2.88 -24.21
N LEU A 430 46.06 1.59 -24.33
CA LEU A 430 46.57 0.77 -23.24
C LEU A 430 48.10 0.83 -23.24
N PRO A 431 48.76 1.18 -22.12
CA PRO A 431 50.21 1.05 -22.00
C PRO A 431 50.62 -0.43 -22.13
N MET A 432 51.64 -0.67 -22.96
CA MET A 432 52.28 -1.97 -23.08
C MET A 432 53.23 -2.19 -21.88
N PRO A 433 53.43 -3.44 -21.44
CA PRO A 433 54.39 -3.76 -20.36
C PRO A 433 55.84 -3.50 -20.82
N SER A 434 56.84 -3.75 -19.97
CA SER A 434 58.24 -3.60 -20.40
C SER A 434 58.58 -4.59 -21.54
N PRO A 435 59.61 -4.35 -22.37
CA PRO A 435 59.99 -5.27 -23.44
C PRO A 435 60.21 -6.71 -22.92
N ASN A 436 59.66 -7.69 -23.64
CA ASN A 436 59.56 -9.12 -23.27
C ASN A 436 58.70 -9.45 -22.03
N GLU A 437 58.06 -8.48 -21.38
CA GLU A 437 57.08 -8.76 -20.32
C GLU A 437 55.67 -8.97 -20.88
N SER A 438 54.82 -9.62 -20.07
CA SER A 438 53.38 -9.74 -20.33
C SER A 438 52.55 -9.17 -19.20
N SER A 439 51.52 -8.39 -19.52
CA SER A 439 50.50 -7.94 -18.57
C SER A 439 49.12 -8.41 -19.03
N VAL A 440 48.15 -8.46 -18.10
CA VAL A 440 46.75 -8.81 -18.42
C VAL A 440 45.88 -7.58 -18.20
N ALA A 441 45.26 -7.08 -19.26
CA ALA A 441 44.22 -6.08 -19.17
C ALA A 441 42.86 -6.76 -18.93
N ILE A 442 42.15 -6.37 -17.88
CA ILE A 442 40.80 -6.82 -17.56
C ILE A 442 39.85 -5.67 -17.87
N PHE A 443 38.72 -5.97 -18.53
CA PHE A 443 37.68 -5.01 -18.87
C PHE A 443 36.36 -5.46 -18.27
N LEU A 444 35.64 -4.52 -17.66
CA LEU A 444 34.39 -4.74 -16.96
C LEU A 444 33.32 -3.85 -17.59
N ALA A 445 32.28 -4.44 -18.17
CA ALA A 445 31.06 -3.70 -18.48
C ALA A 445 30.21 -3.66 -17.21
N VAL A 446 29.95 -2.45 -16.71
CA VAL A 446 29.16 -2.22 -15.49
C VAL A 446 27.88 -1.47 -15.81
N ASP A 447 26.81 -1.75 -15.07
CA ASP A 447 25.57 -0.97 -15.13
C ASP A 447 25.70 0.37 -14.37
N ARG A 448 24.60 1.12 -14.31
CA ARG A 448 24.54 2.43 -13.65
C ARG A 448 24.81 2.34 -12.14
N GLU A 449 24.46 1.20 -11.56
CA GLU A 449 24.61 0.84 -10.15
C GLU A 449 26.03 0.33 -9.84
N GLY A 450 26.88 0.12 -10.86
CA GLY A 450 28.25 -0.37 -10.73
C GLY A 450 28.37 -1.90 -10.70
N THR A 451 27.30 -2.64 -10.95
CA THR A 451 27.30 -4.10 -10.98
C THR A 451 27.97 -4.58 -12.26
N ILE A 452 28.93 -5.52 -12.15
CA ILE A 452 29.61 -6.11 -13.30
C ILE A 452 28.64 -7.02 -14.06
N ARG A 453 28.38 -6.69 -15.33
CA ARG A 453 27.48 -7.44 -16.23
C ARG A 453 28.21 -8.21 -17.32
N ALA A 454 29.42 -7.78 -17.71
CA ALA A 454 30.33 -8.59 -18.52
C ALA A 454 31.79 -8.38 -18.09
N ARG A 455 32.61 -9.42 -18.22
CA ARG A 455 34.06 -9.37 -18.01
C ARG A 455 34.78 -9.93 -19.23
N LYS A 456 35.85 -9.25 -19.66
CA LYS A 456 36.82 -9.73 -20.65
C LYS A 456 38.23 -9.56 -20.11
N SER A 457 39.15 -10.38 -20.61
CA SER A 457 40.58 -10.26 -20.36
C SER A 457 41.34 -10.30 -21.69
N LEU A 458 42.49 -9.64 -21.72
CA LEU A 458 43.36 -9.49 -22.86
C LEU A 458 44.81 -9.57 -22.39
N THR A 459 45.61 -10.41 -23.02
CA THR A 459 47.05 -10.46 -22.72
C THR A 459 47.78 -9.44 -23.59
N LEU A 460 48.47 -8.49 -22.98
CA LEU A 460 49.38 -7.56 -23.64
C LEU A 460 50.80 -8.13 -23.53
N PHE A 461 51.54 -8.17 -24.64
CA PHE A 461 52.93 -8.60 -24.66
C PHE A 461 53.77 -7.65 -25.50
N ARG A 462 54.79 -7.03 -24.89
CA ARG A 462 55.60 -6.05 -25.61
C ARG A 462 56.75 -6.73 -26.33
N LEU A 463 56.73 -6.63 -27.65
CA LEU A 463 57.85 -7.03 -28.50
C LEU A 463 59.03 -6.09 -28.27
N GLN A 464 60.21 -6.66 -28.10
CA GLN A 464 61.44 -5.88 -27.97
C GLN A 464 61.95 -5.51 -29.37
N GLU A 465 62.07 -4.21 -29.67
CA GLU A 465 62.76 -3.77 -30.90
C GLU A 465 64.26 -3.90 -30.70
N MET A 466 64.88 -4.80 -31.46
CA MET A 466 66.34 -4.82 -31.59
C MET A 466 66.77 -3.60 -32.42
N ARG A 467 67.80 -2.88 -31.97
CA ARG A 467 68.36 -1.73 -32.71
C ARG A 467 69.87 -1.85 -32.83
N LEU A 468 70.37 -1.60 -34.04
CA LEU A 468 71.79 -1.51 -34.33
C LEU A 468 72.34 -0.21 -33.76
N GLN A 469 73.30 -0.33 -32.85
CA GLN A 469 74.14 0.80 -32.45
C GLN A 469 75.56 0.55 -32.96
N ILE A 470 75.98 1.34 -33.94
CA ILE A 470 77.36 1.31 -34.44
C ILE A 470 78.16 2.45 -33.82
N ARG A 471 79.40 2.17 -33.44
CA ARG A 471 80.38 3.14 -32.95
C ARG A 471 81.72 2.87 -33.64
N ALA A 472 82.38 3.91 -34.13
CA ALA A 472 83.77 3.88 -34.58
C ALA A 472 84.41 5.23 -34.27
N ASP A 473 85.74 5.28 -34.18
CA ASP A 473 86.47 6.46 -33.72
C ASP A 473 86.21 7.71 -34.59
N ASP A 474 86.03 7.51 -35.90
CA ASP A 474 85.80 8.54 -36.92
C ASP A 474 84.42 8.37 -37.64
N LEU A 475 83.36 8.00 -36.91
CA LEU A 475 82.00 7.86 -37.45
C LEU A 475 81.24 9.20 -37.47
N GLU A 476 80.99 9.76 -38.65
CA GLU A 476 80.19 10.97 -38.88
C GLU A 476 79.09 10.70 -39.92
N GLU A 477 77.81 10.91 -39.56
CA GLU A 477 76.63 10.74 -40.42
C GLU A 477 76.63 9.47 -41.32
N ASP A 478 76.73 8.29 -40.70
CA ASP A 478 76.82 6.97 -41.37
C ASP A 478 78.02 6.80 -42.33
N MET A 479 79.07 7.63 -42.19
CA MET A 479 80.34 7.50 -42.89
C MET A 479 81.50 7.33 -41.90
N ILE A 480 82.44 6.43 -42.21
CA ILE A 480 83.69 6.27 -41.45
C ILE A 480 84.85 6.69 -42.36
N GLU A 481 85.53 7.77 -41.99
CA GLU A 481 86.73 8.22 -42.69
C GLU A 481 88.00 7.77 -41.97
N ALA A 482 88.93 7.12 -42.65
CA ALA A 482 90.23 6.76 -42.06
C ALA A 482 91.38 6.89 -43.06
N THR A 483 92.59 7.10 -42.55
CA THR A 483 93.84 7.13 -43.34
C THR A 483 94.54 5.76 -43.38
N THR A 484 94.32 4.94 -42.35
CA THR A 484 94.83 3.58 -42.19
C THR A 484 94.26 2.62 -43.24
N PRO A 485 94.92 1.47 -43.50
CA PRO A 485 94.40 0.44 -44.40
C PRO A 485 93.19 -0.30 -43.81
N ASP A 486 93.06 -0.33 -42.49
CA ASP A 486 91.98 -0.98 -41.75
C ASP A 486 91.43 -0.01 -40.69
N THR A 487 90.15 -0.17 -40.32
CA THR A 487 89.52 0.54 -39.20
C THR A 487 88.73 -0.42 -38.32
N THR A 488 88.57 -0.10 -37.04
CA THR A 488 87.78 -0.93 -36.10
C THR A 488 86.37 -0.35 -36.00
N VAL A 489 85.37 -1.15 -36.37
CA VAL A 489 83.95 -0.84 -36.17
C VAL A 489 83.45 -1.65 -34.99
N PHE A 490 82.90 -0.98 -33.97
CA PHE A 490 82.19 -1.61 -32.88
C PHE A 490 80.71 -1.66 -33.24
N VAL A 491 80.16 -2.87 -33.35
CA VAL A 491 78.72 -3.06 -33.60
C VAL A 491 78.10 -3.70 -32.38
N ASP A 492 77.11 -3.01 -31.85
CA ASP A 492 76.34 -3.35 -30.67
C ASP A 492 74.86 -3.55 -31.07
N LEU A 493 74.18 -4.46 -30.40
CA LEU A 493 72.75 -4.66 -30.54
C LEU A 493 72.07 -4.31 -29.23
N VAL A 494 71.57 -3.08 -29.19
CA VAL A 494 70.72 -2.62 -28.10
C VAL A 494 69.42 -3.42 -28.18
N ASN A 495 69.01 -3.99 -27.04
CA ASN A 495 67.78 -4.76 -26.90
C ASN A 495 67.71 -6.06 -27.73
N ALA A 496 68.83 -6.69 -28.08
CA ALA A 496 68.81 -8.00 -28.76
C ALA A 496 68.58 -9.20 -27.84
N TRP A 497 67.98 -10.24 -28.42
CA TRP A 497 67.89 -11.57 -27.80
C TRP A 497 69.28 -12.27 -27.78
N PRO A 498 69.55 -13.18 -26.82
CA PRO A 498 70.82 -13.91 -26.73
C PRO A 498 71.15 -14.83 -27.92
N ASP A 499 70.18 -15.04 -28.82
CA ASP A 499 70.30 -15.81 -30.04
C ASP A 499 70.03 -14.97 -31.32
N ALA A 500 70.05 -13.63 -31.21
CA ALA A 500 69.96 -12.74 -32.36
C ALA A 500 71.17 -12.92 -33.30
N GLU A 501 70.93 -12.89 -34.61
CA GLU A 501 71.96 -13.00 -35.64
C GLU A 501 72.33 -11.60 -36.14
N LEU A 502 73.60 -11.26 -36.04
CA LEU A 502 74.17 -10.05 -36.64
C LEU A 502 74.98 -10.46 -37.86
N SER A 503 74.69 -9.84 -39.00
CA SER A 503 75.44 -10.09 -40.25
C SER A 503 75.94 -8.78 -40.87
N ILE A 504 77.19 -8.81 -41.35
CA ILE A 504 77.79 -7.71 -42.11
C ILE A 504 78.14 -8.23 -43.50
N GLU A 505 77.54 -7.62 -44.51
CA GLU A 505 77.83 -7.83 -45.93
C GLU A 505 78.74 -6.68 -46.40
N MET A 506 79.99 -7.02 -46.71
CA MET A 506 80.95 -6.10 -47.32
C MET A 506 80.74 -6.04 -48.83
N GLY A 507 80.97 -4.89 -49.45
CA GLY A 507 80.74 -4.66 -50.89
C GLY A 507 81.59 -5.49 -51.87
N ASP A 508 82.40 -6.42 -51.39
CA ASP A 508 83.11 -7.45 -52.16
C ASP A 508 82.40 -8.82 -52.14
N GLY A 509 81.24 -8.92 -51.48
CA GLY A 509 80.44 -10.14 -51.33
C GLY A 509 80.81 -10.99 -50.12
N MET A 510 81.81 -10.59 -49.32
CA MET A 510 82.10 -11.25 -48.05
C MET A 510 81.02 -10.93 -47.02
N THR A 511 80.32 -11.95 -46.54
CA THR A 511 79.39 -11.83 -45.41
C THR A 511 79.96 -12.51 -44.18
N GLU A 512 80.14 -11.76 -43.08
CA GLU A 512 80.39 -12.36 -41.76
C GLU A 512 79.06 -12.41 -41.00
N ILE A 513 78.77 -13.55 -40.36
CA ILE A 513 77.53 -13.81 -39.61
C ILE A 513 77.92 -14.32 -38.22
N TRP A 514 77.27 -13.82 -37.16
CA TRP A 514 77.46 -14.31 -35.81
C TRP A 514 76.23 -14.16 -34.93
N THR A 515 76.14 -15.01 -33.91
CA THR A 515 75.16 -14.89 -32.82
C THR A 515 75.61 -13.82 -31.83
N TYR A 516 74.69 -12.96 -31.41
CA TYR A 516 74.96 -11.86 -30.48
C TYR A 516 75.11 -12.35 -29.04
N GLY A 517 76.34 -12.31 -28.52
CA GLY A 517 76.68 -12.79 -27.18
C GLY A 517 76.36 -11.83 -26.02
N GLY A 518 75.66 -10.72 -26.26
CA GLY A 518 75.34 -9.71 -25.24
C GLY A 518 76.40 -8.61 -25.01
N GLU A 519 77.50 -8.63 -25.78
CA GLU A 519 78.59 -7.64 -25.71
C GLU A 519 78.85 -7.00 -27.09
N PRO A 520 79.22 -5.70 -27.16
CA PRO A 520 79.60 -5.04 -28.41
C PRO A 520 80.75 -5.76 -29.10
N ARG A 521 80.62 -6.06 -30.40
CA ARG A 521 81.65 -6.76 -31.16
C ARG A 521 82.53 -5.77 -31.93
N ALA A 522 83.83 -5.78 -31.65
CA ALA A 522 84.85 -5.09 -32.44
C ALA A 522 85.17 -5.89 -33.70
N ILE A 523 85.16 -5.21 -34.86
CA ILE A 523 85.35 -5.82 -36.17
C ILE A 523 86.37 -4.97 -36.93
N SER A 524 87.48 -5.58 -37.34
CA SER A 524 88.46 -4.92 -38.22
C SER A 524 87.96 -4.99 -39.65
N VAL A 525 87.68 -3.84 -40.25
CA VAL A 525 87.18 -3.75 -41.63
C VAL A 525 88.20 -3.04 -42.51
N ALA A 526 88.57 -3.69 -43.62
CA ALA A 526 89.51 -3.14 -44.58
C ALA A 526 88.92 -1.91 -45.28
N MET A 527 89.66 -0.80 -45.23
CA MET A 527 89.31 0.45 -45.90
C MET A 527 89.53 0.32 -47.42
N PRO A 528 88.68 0.95 -48.25
CA PRO A 528 88.87 0.95 -49.71
C PRO A 528 90.18 1.65 -50.12
N PRO A 529 90.60 1.55 -51.39
CA PRO A 529 91.75 2.31 -51.90
C PRO A 529 91.63 3.83 -51.61
N PRO A 530 92.75 4.54 -51.36
CA PRO A 530 92.71 5.97 -51.05
C PRO A 530 91.93 6.79 -52.08
N GLY A 531 90.98 7.61 -51.63
CA GLY A 531 90.06 8.39 -52.46
C GLY A 531 88.79 7.66 -52.90
N GLN A 532 88.63 6.36 -52.62
CA GLN A 532 87.41 5.60 -52.88
C GLN A 532 86.52 5.51 -51.63
N SER A 533 85.24 5.21 -51.85
CA SER A 533 84.26 4.88 -50.81
C SER A 533 83.61 3.52 -51.11
N ARG A 534 83.28 2.76 -50.07
CA ARG A 534 82.66 1.42 -50.15
C ARG A 534 81.58 1.29 -49.08
N PRO A 535 80.33 0.95 -49.44
CA PRO A 535 79.32 0.64 -48.44
C PRO A 535 79.62 -0.71 -47.75
N ILE A 536 79.29 -0.77 -46.47
CA ILE A 536 79.06 -2.01 -45.72
C ILE A 536 77.61 -2.03 -45.25
N LEU A 537 76.97 -3.20 -45.31
CA LEU A 537 75.58 -3.37 -44.92
C LEU A 537 75.52 -4.24 -43.67
N ILE A 538 74.87 -3.74 -42.62
CA ILE A 538 74.78 -4.36 -41.30
C ILE A 538 73.31 -4.69 -41.03
N ARG A 539 73.02 -5.96 -40.76
CA ARG A 539 71.66 -6.50 -40.55
C ARG A 539 71.55 -7.14 -39.18
N ALA A 540 70.54 -6.73 -38.41
CA ALA A 540 70.09 -7.43 -37.22
C ALA A 540 68.93 -8.37 -37.58
N ARG A 541 69.05 -9.66 -37.27
CA ARG A 541 68.01 -10.67 -37.47
C ARG A 541 67.71 -11.42 -36.19
N ASP A 542 66.48 -11.90 -36.07
CA ASP A 542 66.10 -12.80 -34.98
C ASP A 542 66.32 -14.28 -35.34
N ARG A 543 66.04 -15.16 -34.38
CA ARG A 543 66.12 -16.61 -34.53
C ARG A 543 65.19 -17.19 -35.62
N SER A 544 64.18 -16.46 -36.06
CA SER A 544 63.32 -16.85 -37.19
C SER A 544 63.87 -16.40 -38.55
N GLY A 545 64.94 -15.61 -38.55
CA GLY A 545 65.54 -14.98 -39.74
C GLY A 545 64.84 -13.68 -40.15
N ALA A 546 63.89 -13.17 -39.38
CA ALA A 546 63.26 -11.88 -39.65
C ALA A 546 64.26 -10.75 -39.38
N GLU A 547 64.30 -9.75 -40.25
CA GLU A 547 65.20 -8.59 -40.16
C GLU A 547 64.54 -7.48 -39.34
N HIS A 548 65.21 -7.01 -38.29
CA HIS A 548 64.69 -6.04 -37.32
C HIS A 548 65.30 -4.64 -37.46
N ASP A 549 66.58 -4.55 -37.85
CA ASP A 549 67.23 -3.27 -38.17
C ASP A 549 68.28 -3.48 -39.28
N LEU A 550 68.47 -2.45 -40.09
CA LEU A 550 69.33 -2.43 -41.28
C LEU A 550 70.07 -1.08 -41.35
N ARG A 551 71.41 -1.11 -41.32
CA ARG A 551 72.26 0.08 -41.47
C ARG A 551 73.21 -0.09 -42.64
N THR A 552 73.33 0.95 -43.47
CA THR A 552 74.37 1.03 -44.50
C THR A 552 75.36 2.10 -44.07
N ILE A 553 76.64 1.73 -43.92
CA ILE A 553 77.72 2.67 -43.57
C ILE A 553 78.67 2.80 -44.74
N ALA A 554 79.06 4.04 -45.08
CA ALA A 554 80.08 4.30 -46.09
C ALA A 554 81.48 4.31 -45.48
N LEU A 555 82.33 3.36 -45.82
CA LEU A 555 83.76 3.42 -45.50
C LEU A 555 84.46 4.25 -46.57
N ARG A 556 85.19 5.30 -46.17
CA ARG A 556 85.91 6.17 -47.10
C ARG A 556 87.36 6.34 -46.68
N ARG A 557 88.31 5.98 -47.55
CA ARG A 557 89.72 6.14 -47.23
C ARG A 557 90.21 7.50 -47.71
N LEU A 558 90.68 8.33 -46.79
CA LEU A 558 91.23 9.63 -47.13
C LEU A 558 92.49 9.45 -48.01
N ALA A 559 92.58 10.24 -49.07
CA ALA A 559 93.79 10.30 -49.88
C ALA A 559 94.93 10.84 -48.99
N ALA A 560 96.08 10.16 -48.98
CA ALA A 560 97.25 10.66 -48.28
C ALA A 560 97.57 12.07 -48.81
N GLY A 561 97.48 13.07 -47.94
CA GLY A 561 97.77 14.44 -48.30
C GLY A 561 99.18 14.57 -48.90
N PRO A 562 99.43 15.55 -49.79
CA PRO A 562 100.75 15.75 -50.36
C PRO A 562 101.76 15.88 -49.20
N PRO A 563 102.91 15.19 -49.28
CA PRO A 563 103.79 15.06 -48.12
C PRO A 563 104.29 16.45 -47.69
N ALA A 564 104.33 16.69 -46.38
CA ALA A 564 104.43 18.01 -45.76
C ALA A 564 105.65 18.86 -46.19
N TRP A 565 106.65 18.27 -46.84
CA TRP A 565 107.80 18.97 -47.42
C TRP A 565 107.49 19.80 -48.69
N LEU A 566 106.30 19.66 -49.28
CA LEU A 566 105.83 20.48 -50.42
C LEU A 566 105.15 21.80 -50.02
N LEU A 567 105.13 22.15 -48.72
CA LEU A 567 104.43 23.33 -48.18
C LEU A 567 105.35 24.44 -47.62
N PRO A 568 106.42 24.84 -48.35
CA PRO A 568 106.82 26.25 -48.32
C PRO A 568 107.12 26.79 -49.73
N GLY A 569 106.09 27.27 -50.44
CA GLY A 569 106.26 27.83 -51.79
C GLY A 569 105.18 28.79 -52.31
N ALA A 570 104.09 29.02 -51.58
CA ALA A 570 102.90 29.72 -52.08
C ALA A 570 102.45 30.93 -51.24
N VAL A 571 103.39 31.62 -50.57
CA VAL A 571 103.14 32.88 -49.84
C VAL A 571 103.79 34.09 -50.54
N GLY A 572 104.52 33.87 -51.64
CA GLY A 572 105.37 34.90 -52.27
C GLY A 572 104.87 35.57 -53.55
N LEU A 573 103.68 35.22 -54.08
CA LEU A 573 103.30 35.61 -55.46
C LEU A 573 101.82 35.97 -55.67
N LEU A 574 101.24 36.73 -54.73
CA LEU A 574 99.91 37.36 -54.87
C LEU A 574 99.91 38.86 -54.50
N LEU A 575 100.93 39.59 -54.94
CA LEU A 575 101.00 41.06 -54.88
C LEU A 575 101.60 41.63 -56.17
N LEU A 576 100.74 41.91 -57.17
CA LEU A 576 100.79 43.01 -58.15
C LEU A 576 99.89 42.66 -59.36
N GLY A 577 98.70 43.27 -59.41
CA GLY A 577 97.66 42.96 -60.41
C GLY A 577 96.40 43.80 -60.18
N SER A 578 96.54 45.11 -60.34
CA SER A 578 95.61 46.12 -59.86
C SER A 578 94.31 46.25 -60.68
N VAL A 579 93.19 46.53 -59.97
CA VAL A 579 92.10 47.43 -60.39
C VAL A 579 91.25 47.05 -61.62
N ILE A 580 89.99 46.68 -61.37
CA ILE A 580 88.75 47.36 -61.84
C ILE A 580 87.56 46.89 -60.97
N TRP A 581 86.53 47.73 -60.87
CA TRP A 581 85.42 47.72 -59.90
C TRP A 581 84.08 47.35 -60.60
N PRO A 582 82.91 47.35 -59.93
CA PRO A 582 82.41 46.54 -58.79
C PRO A 582 81.17 45.67 -59.20
N ILE A 583 80.52 44.96 -58.26
CA ILE A 583 79.04 44.99 -58.08
C ILE A 583 78.57 44.31 -56.76
N LYS A 584 77.80 45.09 -56.00
CA LYS A 584 76.75 44.77 -55.00
C LYS A 584 76.58 43.31 -54.50
N GLY A 585 76.99 43.08 -53.26
CA GLY A 585 76.04 43.08 -52.13
C GLY A 585 75.42 41.76 -51.65
N PHE A 586 75.70 41.40 -50.39
CA PHE A 586 74.65 40.96 -49.46
C PHE A 586 75.01 41.34 -48.01
N ARG A 587 73.99 41.65 -47.20
CA ARG A 587 74.10 41.90 -45.76
C ARG A 587 73.49 40.71 -45.04
N PHE A 588 74.10 40.19 -43.98
CA PHE A 588 73.51 40.30 -42.62
C PHE A 588 74.47 39.91 -41.50
N PHE A 589 74.20 40.46 -40.31
CA PHE A 589 75.00 40.28 -39.10
C PHE A 589 74.52 39.09 -38.25
N LYS A 590 75.47 38.25 -37.84
CA LYS A 590 75.79 37.93 -36.44
C LYS A 590 74.65 38.09 -35.40
N LYS A 591 74.12 36.96 -34.90
CA LYS A 591 73.50 36.88 -33.56
C LYS A 591 73.73 35.50 -32.91
N MET A 592 74.50 35.53 -31.82
CA MET A 592 74.21 34.92 -30.51
C MET A 592 73.61 33.50 -30.49
N GLN A 593 74.46 32.50 -30.25
CA GLN A 593 74.07 31.33 -29.45
C GLN A 593 74.20 31.71 -27.97
N GLU A 594 73.08 31.84 -27.27
CA GLU A 594 73.08 31.85 -25.81
C GLU A 594 73.24 30.41 -25.31
N GLN A 595 74.31 30.14 -24.56
CA GLN A 595 74.42 28.91 -23.79
C GLN A 595 73.41 28.94 -22.65
N LYS A 596 72.44 28.02 -22.67
CA LYS A 596 71.56 27.76 -21.54
C LYS A 596 72.28 26.75 -20.63
N PRO A 597 72.61 27.07 -19.36
CA PRO A 597 73.29 26.12 -18.49
C PRO A 597 72.35 24.98 -18.11
N SER A 598 72.81 23.75 -18.32
CA SER A 598 72.13 22.55 -17.84
C SER A 598 72.09 22.54 -16.31
N ALA A 599 70.92 22.34 -15.72
CA ALA A 599 70.78 22.13 -14.29
C ALA A 599 71.45 20.80 -13.87
N PRO A 600 71.97 20.68 -12.64
CA PRO A 600 72.59 19.44 -12.17
C PRO A 600 71.55 18.32 -12.07
N THR A 601 71.91 17.14 -12.60
CA THR A 601 71.15 15.90 -12.38
C THR A 601 71.17 15.54 -10.91
N ILE A 602 70.01 15.61 -10.25
CA ILE A 602 69.83 15.04 -8.91
C ILE A 602 69.68 13.53 -9.07
N ILE A 603 70.64 12.77 -8.53
CA ILE A 603 70.54 11.32 -8.40
C ILE A 603 69.78 11.04 -7.08
N PRO A 604 68.58 10.43 -7.10
CA PRO A 604 67.94 9.98 -5.88
C PRO A 604 68.68 8.74 -5.35
N HIS A 605 69.29 8.86 -4.18
CA HIS A 605 69.76 7.71 -3.42
C HIS A 605 68.57 7.18 -2.60
N VAL A 606 68.23 5.90 -2.78
CA VAL A 606 67.17 5.22 -2.04
C VAL A 606 67.80 4.21 -1.11
N ASP A 607 67.87 4.55 0.18
CA ASP A 607 68.20 3.60 1.23
C ASP A 607 66.97 2.72 1.51
N ALA A 608 67.11 1.41 1.27
CA ALA A 608 66.10 0.44 1.64
C ALA A 608 66.23 0.09 3.14
N VAL A 609 65.32 0.61 3.96
CA VAL A 609 65.16 0.17 5.37
C VAL A 609 64.20 -1.02 5.40
N PRO A 610 64.60 -2.18 5.94
CA PRO A 610 63.70 -3.31 6.08
C PRO A 610 62.79 -3.16 7.32
N ASP A 611 61.55 -3.59 7.13
CA ASP A 611 60.67 -4.18 8.15
C ASP A 611 60.17 -3.28 9.31
N THR A 612 58.98 -2.70 9.14
CA THR A 612 58.02 -2.53 10.24
C THR A 612 56.60 -2.79 9.75
N THR A 613 55.84 -3.59 10.52
CA THR A 613 54.43 -3.89 10.27
C THR A 613 53.58 -2.62 10.41
N PRO A 614 52.70 -2.27 9.45
CA PRO A 614 51.89 -1.06 9.55
C PRO A 614 50.79 -1.23 10.60
N THR A 615 50.95 -0.61 11.77
CA THR A 615 49.89 -0.47 12.78
C THR A 615 49.00 0.73 12.45
N MET A 616 47.72 0.46 12.18
CA MET A 616 46.70 1.49 11.95
C MET A 616 45.83 1.64 13.20
N SER A 617 45.92 2.79 13.88
CA SER A 617 45.02 3.12 15.00
C SER A 617 43.68 3.61 14.45
N VAL A 618 42.59 2.92 14.79
CA VAL A 618 41.23 3.20 14.29
C VAL A 618 40.37 3.72 15.42
N LYS A 619 39.58 4.78 15.16
CA LYS A 619 38.65 5.33 16.16
C LYS A 619 37.41 4.43 16.32
N PRO A 620 36.82 4.30 17.53
CA PRO A 620 35.77 3.30 17.81
C PRO A 620 34.48 3.44 16.98
N ASP A 621 34.24 4.62 16.43
CA ASP A 621 33.08 5.03 15.64
C ASP A 621 33.20 4.72 14.12
N GLN A 622 34.33 4.15 13.68
CA GLN A 622 34.51 3.63 12.33
C GLN A 622 34.98 2.18 12.36
N MET A 623 34.06 1.21 12.24
CA MET A 623 34.44 -0.18 11.95
C MET A 623 34.85 -0.31 10.48
N PRO A 624 36.11 -0.66 10.15
CA PRO A 624 36.50 -0.99 8.79
C PRO A 624 35.91 -2.34 8.41
N GLN A 625 35.35 -2.45 7.20
CA GLN A 625 35.05 -3.75 6.61
C GLN A 625 36.37 -4.41 6.18
N ILE A 626 36.75 -5.50 6.86
CA ILE A 626 37.86 -6.34 6.45
C ILE A 626 37.33 -7.38 5.45
N VAL A 627 37.73 -7.27 4.19
CA VAL A 627 37.39 -8.23 3.13
C VAL A 627 38.57 -9.18 2.94
N LEU A 628 38.40 -10.44 3.36
CA LEU A 628 39.39 -11.50 3.16
C LEU A 628 39.03 -12.29 1.89
N THR A 629 39.97 -12.36 0.95
CA THR A 629 39.83 -13.17 -0.27
C THR A 629 40.64 -14.45 -0.10
N VAL A 630 40.00 -15.61 -0.23
CA VAL A 630 40.65 -16.92 -0.10
C VAL A 630 40.61 -17.62 -1.46
N ASP A 631 41.79 -17.89 -2.02
CA ASP A 631 41.91 -18.64 -3.27
C ASP A 631 41.55 -20.12 -3.09
N ARG A 632 40.95 -20.72 -4.13
CA ARG A 632 40.53 -22.13 -4.12
C ARG A 632 41.75 -23.06 -4.12
N GLY A 633 42.17 -23.48 -2.93
CA GLY A 633 43.19 -24.52 -2.74
C GLY A 633 43.98 -24.42 -1.43
N GLY A 634 43.93 -23.29 -0.73
CA GLY A 634 44.60 -23.12 0.57
C GLY A 634 43.85 -23.75 1.75
N PRO A 635 44.54 -24.04 2.88
CA PRO A 635 43.90 -24.46 4.12
C PRO A 635 43.01 -23.34 4.68
N THR A 636 41.86 -23.72 5.24
CA THR A 636 40.73 -22.80 5.54
C THR A 636 40.74 -22.19 6.94
N ASP A 637 41.76 -22.46 7.77
CA ASP A 637 41.77 -22.04 9.18
C ASP A 637 42.31 -20.63 9.34
N ILE A 638 41.39 -19.66 9.47
CA ILE A 638 41.69 -18.25 9.75
C ILE A 638 41.49 -17.99 11.24
N THR A 639 42.59 -17.88 11.99
CA THR A 639 42.55 -17.52 13.42
C THR A 639 42.72 -16.01 13.58
N ILE A 640 41.64 -15.32 13.96
CA ILE A 640 41.68 -13.90 14.31
C ILE A 640 42.09 -13.77 15.78
N ILE A 641 43.36 -13.43 16.03
CA ILE A 641 43.86 -13.15 17.38
C ILE A 641 43.56 -11.68 17.71
N ARG A 642 42.77 -11.45 18.76
CA ARG A 642 42.55 -10.11 19.31
C ARG A 642 43.57 -9.88 20.42
N GLU A 643 44.69 -9.26 20.07
CA GLU A 643 45.64 -8.78 21.07
C GLU A 643 44.98 -7.63 21.85
N GLN A 644 44.92 -7.77 23.17
CA GLN A 644 44.28 -6.82 24.07
C GLN A 644 45.38 -6.19 24.90
N ASP A 645 45.73 -4.92 24.60
CA ASP A 645 46.79 -4.20 25.29
C ASP A 645 46.58 -4.25 26.81
N GLY A 646 47.60 -4.75 27.50
CA GLY A 646 47.60 -4.88 28.95
C GLY A 646 47.96 -3.56 29.62
N SER A 647 46.95 -2.85 30.11
CA SER A 647 47.11 -1.76 31.09
C SER A 647 45.96 -1.79 32.09
N ASP A 648 46.12 -2.56 33.17
CA ASP A 648 46.37 -2.01 34.50
C ASP A 648 46.21 -3.08 35.61
N GLU A 649 47.21 -3.17 36.48
CA GLU A 649 47.00 -3.61 37.87
C GLU A 649 46.54 -2.41 38.71
N SER A 650 45.77 -2.69 39.76
CA SER A 650 45.21 -1.79 40.81
C SER A 650 44.02 -0.90 40.46
#